data_AF-A0A484CPT6-F1
#
_entry.id   AF-A0A484CPT6-F1
#
_cell.length_a   1.000
_cell.length_b   1.000
_cell.length_c   1.000
_cell.angle_alpha   90.00
_cell.angle_beta   90.00
_cell.angle_gamma   90.00
#
_symmetry.space_group_name_H-M   'P 1'
#
loop_
_entity.id
_entity.type
_entity.pdbx_description
1 polymer ?
#
loop_
_entity_poly.entity_id
_entity_poly.type
_entity_poly.pdbx_seq_one_letter_code
_entity_poly.pdbx_strand_id
1 'polypeptide(L)'
;MAGLELLSDQGYRLDGRKATELRKVQARMGVFAQADGSAYLEQGNTKALAVVYGPHEIRGARSRIRHDRAVINCQYSMATFSTAERKRRPHGDRKSTEMSLHLKQTFEAAVMTQLYPRSQIDIYVKILQSDGGNYSVCVNAATLAVIDAGIPMRDYVCACTVGFVDETPLADLCYAEESGGVSSLALALLPRGGQIALLQMDARLHQDHLESLIEAAMTACKGVSKVLDEVVDVTLETGSSVSKLYVTTDNNMGLLSDPNRRRALISLLTRLNAPICVVCYMAGVAWFMGLAFEPFTLRTYMSENAMGSTMVEERFPAGERALATGREFSAHKKKAGGMPVDWLVKTMQARGLEVFAQRFSRTLPFPDENKERYLVKGTNVYGILRAPRAPRTEALVLSAPCTPGDNNNQAVGLLLGLAQYFRNQVYWAKDIIFLVNEHDLIGMQAWLEGYHHTNTTGMDWSPLQGRGGSIQAALSLELSSDVITSLDLVLEGLNGQLPNLDLANLFYAFCQKIGVLCTIQGKLQRNDWDSVSGYSHSVQTMMLMVMKQASGRPWGDHGLFLRYHIEAATIKGINSFRQYKTDTTTIGRLLEGMYRKLNNLLERLHQSYFFYLMPSLSHFVSIGYYMPAFGLLAVILLLRALDLWVQLATPPPRTEDGVADTEQMSSPGVLSVLTPLVISHLTGVALYMLPIGFQEVAVEHFPVSETEAVVLTAIAIYTAGLALPHNTHRLLSGEGTEQGWKVLKLVAVLYLAVLLGCTALINFSLGFILALTLVPVAAFVTPHVPKVLSAFILVILSPACTLLFSVFFFQELQEMPVSFIDGWMLFLSVISQGILDHSLYGSLVYPLIALLVYPCWLLFWNILFWK
;
A
#
# COMPACT_ATOMS: atom_id res chain seq x y z
N MET A 1 31.85 -27.50 9.53
CA MET A 1 31.32 -26.79 8.35
C MET A 1 30.25 -27.69 7.73
N ALA A 2 28.98 -27.43 8.02
CA ALA A 2 27.90 -28.12 7.32
C ALA A 2 27.66 -27.37 6.01
N GLY A 3 28.41 -27.73 4.97
CA GLY A 3 28.16 -27.26 3.60
C GLY A 3 26.90 -27.94 3.07
N LEU A 4 26.13 -27.22 2.25
CA LEU A 4 25.01 -27.78 1.51
C LEU A 4 25.52 -28.90 0.58
N GLU A 5 24.93 -30.08 0.62
CA GLU A 5 25.28 -31.20 -0.26
C GLU A 5 24.78 -30.87 -1.69
N LEU A 6 25.71 -30.71 -2.64
CA LEU A 6 25.39 -30.28 -4.01
C LEU A 6 24.86 -31.43 -4.88
N LEU A 7 25.32 -32.65 -4.61
CA LEU A 7 24.93 -33.87 -5.29
C LEU A 7 24.63 -34.94 -4.25
N SER A 8 23.42 -35.49 -4.25
CA SER A 8 23.08 -36.57 -3.32
C SER A 8 23.74 -37.89 -3.72
N ASP A 9 23.90 -38.80 -2.76
CA ASP A 9 24.32 -40.19 -3.01
C ASP A 9 23.46 -40.91 -4.07
N GLN A 10 22.21 -40.46 -4.29
CA GLN A 10 21.32 -41.00 -5.32
C GLN A 10 21.51 -40.36 -6.71
N GLY A 11 22.45 -39.43 -6.87
CA GLY A 11 22.76 -38.74 -8.12
C GLY A 11 21.81 -37.59 -8.50
N TYR A 12 21.07 -37.05 -7.53
CA TYR A 12 20.17 -35.92 -7.73
C TYR A 12 20.78 -34.63 -7.19
N ARG A 13 20.52 -33.54 -7.91
CA ARG A 13 20.92 -32.18 -7.50
C ARG A 13 19.85 -31.52 -6.62
N LEU A 14 20.17 -30.34 -6.10
CA LEU A 14 19.28 -29.51 -5.28
C LEU A 14 17.93 -29.20 -5.93
N ASP A 15 17.90 -29.08 -7.26
CA ASP A 15 16.70 -28.79 -8.06
C ASP A 15 15.99 -30.06 -8.58
N GLY A 16 16.46 -31.24 -8.21
CA GLY A 16 15.92 -32.54 -8.60
C GLY A 16 16.38 -33.04 -9.98
N ARG A 17 17.27 -32.31 -10.68
CA ARG A 17 17.83 -32.74 -11.97
C ARG A 17 18.94 -33.77 -11.80
N LYS A 18 19.24 -34.50 -12.87
CA LYS A 18 20.44 -35.34 -12.99
C LYS A 18 21.68 -34.55 -13.45
N ALA A 19 22.86 -35.13 -13.31
CA ALA A 19 24.14 -34.54 -13.72
C ALA A 19 24.21 -34.11 -15.20
N THR A 20 23.50 -34.76 -16.12
CA THR A 20 23.55 -34.44 -17.56
C THR A 20 22.38 -33.59 -18.05
N GLU A 21 21.44 -33.27 -17.17
CA GLU A 21 20.16 -32.65 -17.55
C GLU A 21 20.22 -31.11 -17.49
N LEU A 22 19.74 -30.46 -18.54
CA LEU A 22 19.68 -29.00 -18.65
C LEU A 22 18.46 -28.45 -17.90
N ARG A 23 18.48 -27.17 -17.53
CA ARG A 23 17.27 -26.49 -17.05
C ARG A 23 16.30 -26.29 -18.21
N LYS A 24 15.04 -26.07 -17.86
CA LYS A 24 14.02 -25.69 -18.82
C LYS A 24 14.43 -24.40 -19.54
N VAL A 25 14.56 -24.47 -20.86
CA VAL A 25 14.84 -23.31 -21.73
C VAL A 25 13.52 -22.87 -22.37
N GLN A 26 13.21 -21.59 -22.26
CA GLN A 26 12.11 -20.94 -22.94
C GLN A 26 12.65 -19.75 -23.72
N ALA A 27 12.29 -19.62 -24.98
CA ALA A 27 12.76 -18.52 -25.80
C ALA A 27 11.62 -17.93 -26.63
N ARG A 28 11.76 -16.64 -26.95
CA ARG A 28 10.85 -15.89 -27.80
C ARG A 28 11.65 -14.91 -28.65
N MET A 29 11.42 -14.94 -29.96
CA MET A 29 11.98 -14.00 -30.92
C MET A 29 10.99 -12.86 -31.22
N GLY A 30 11.45 -11.74 -31.79
CA GLY A 30 10.60 -10.60 -32.15
C GLY A 30 9.92 -9.91 -30.96
N VAL A 31 10.62 -9.74 -29.84
CA VAL A 31 10.07 -9.13 -28.61
C VAL A 31 9.90 -7.61 -28.75
N PHE A 32 10.84 -6.95 -29.42
CA PHE A 32 10.79 -5.52 -29.73
C PHE A 32 10.67 -5.32 -31.24
N ALA A 33 9.53 -4.81 -31.67
CA ALA A 33 9.30 -4.47 -33.07
C ALA A 33 10.10 -3.24 -33.57
N GLN A 34 10.71 -2.48 -32.66
CA GLN A 34 11.50 -1.27 -32.98
C GLN A 34 12.97 -1.57 -33.29
N ALA A 35 13.44 -2.78 -32.97
CA ALA A 35 14.79 -3.22 -33.26
C ALA A 35 14.79 -4.10 -34.51
N ASP A 36 15.94 -4.19 -35.18
CA ASP A 36 16.08 -5.03 -36.37
C ASP A 36 15.97 -6.52 -36.02
N GLY A 37 16.44 -6.92 -34.83
CA GLY A 37 16.16 -8.24 -34.25
C GLY A 37 16.17 -8.21 -32.73
N SER A 38 15.38 -9.08 -32.12
CA SER A 38 15.29 -9.17 -30.66
C SER A 38 14.90 -10.55 -30.18
N ALA A 39 15.44 -10.94 -29.02
CA ALA A 39 15.09 -12.20 -28.40
C ALA A 39 15.05 -12.09 -26.87
N TYR A 40 14.16 -12.87 -26.29
CA TYR A 40 14.06 -13.08 -24.86
C TYR A 40 14.24 -14.56 -24.57
N LEU A 41 15.13 -14.88 -23.65
CA LEU A 41 15.46 -16.25 -23.28
C LEU A 41 15.45 -16.41 -21.76
N GLU A 42 14.71 -17.40 -21.29
CA GLU A 42 14.69 -17.88 -19.92
C GLU A 42 15.33 -19.27 -19.88
N GLN A 43 16.38 -19.45 -19.09
CA GLN A 43 16.99 -20.75 -18.83
C GLN A 43 16.95 -20.98 -17.32
N GLY A 44 15.99 -21.79 -16.88
CA GLY A 44 15.58 -21.84 -15.48
C GLY A 44 15.07 -20.47 -15.01
N ASN A 45 15.70 -19.92 -13.96
CA ASN A 45 15.38 -18.58 -13.46
C ASN A 45 16.23 -17.47 -14.09
N THR A 46 17.28 -17.82 -14.86
CA THR A 46 18.13 -16.81 -15.53
C THR A 46 17.39 -16.27 -16.74
N LYS A 47 17.18 -14.95 -16.77
CA LYS A 47 16.39 -14.25 -17.79
C LYS A 47 17.26 -13.24 -18.51
N ALA A 48 17.46 -13.44 -19.80
CA ALA A 48 18.24 -12.54 -20.65
C ALA A 48 17.39 -11.99 -21.80
N LEU A 49 17.69 -10.75 -22.15
CA LEU A 49 17.05 -10.02 -23.23
C LEU A 49 18.15 -9.50 -24.14
N ALA A 50 18.10 -9.89 -25.41
CA ALA A 50 19.05 -9.51 -26.43
C ALA A 50 18.36 -8.67 -27.51
N VAL A 51 19.04 -7.62 -27.97
CA VAL A 51 18.59 -6.72 -29.03
C VAL A 51 19.74 -6.49 -29.99
N VAL A 52 19.45 -6.59 -31.28
CA VAL A 52 20.40 -6.35 -32.36
C VAL A 52 19.93 -5.17 -33.18
N TYR A 53 20.86 -4.25 -33.44
CA TYR A 53 20.66 -3.13 -34.37
C TYR A 53 21.70 -3.19 -35.48
N GLY A 54 21.24 -3.03 -36.71
CA GLY A 54 22.05 -3.07 -37.92
C GLY A 54 21.88 -4.34 -38.73
N PRO A 55 22.63 -4.45 -39.85
CA PRO A 55 23.82 -3.65 -40.17
C PRO A 55 23.50 -2.18 -40.50
N HIS A 56 24.14 -1.23 -39.82
CA HIS A 56 23.94 0.22 -40.05
C HIS A 56 25.27 0.98 -40.14
N GLU A 57 25.23 2.24 -40.58
CA GLU A 57 26.44 3.06 -40.75
C GLU A 57 27.08 3.42 -39.40
N ILE A 58 28.41 3.27 -39.29
CA ILE A 58 29.18 3.58 -38.08
C ILE A 58 29.05 5.07 -37.73
N ARG A 59 28.46 5.37 -36.58
CA ARG A 59 28.37 6.74 -36.04
C ARG A 59 29.60 7.06 -35.19
N GLY A 60 30.49 7.94 -35.67
CA GLY A 60 31.65 8.42 -34.90
C GLY A 60 32.94 8.59 -35.71
N ALA A 61 34.09 8.46 -35.05
CA ALA A 61 35.41 8.70 -35.65
C ALA A 61 35.69 7.74 -36.82
N ARG A 62 36.09 8.29 -37.98
CA ARG A 62 36.40 7.55 -39.22
C ARG A 62 37.47 6.46 -39.05
N SER A 63 38.29 6.52 -38.01
CA SER A 63 39.32 5.52 -37.70
C SER A 63 38.79 4.14 -37.27
N ARG A 64 37.51 4.06 -36.86
CA ARG A 64 36.87 2.78 -36.46
C ARG A 64 36.28 2.01 -37.64
N ILE A 65 36.21 2.63 -38.82
CA ILE A 65 35.63 2.03 -40.03
C ILE A 65 36.59 0.99 -40.58
N ARG A 66 36.08 -0.23 -40.76
CA ARG A 66 36.77 -1.33 -41.45
C ARG A 66 36.21 -1.42 -42.86
N HIS A 67 37.10 -1.37 -43.86
CA HIS A 67 36.71 -1.41 -45.27
C HIS A 67 36.45 -2.83 -45.78
N ASP A 68 36.95 -3.83 -45.06
CA ASP A 68 36.96 -5.26 -45.38
C ASP A 68 35.88 -6.07 -44.68
N ARG A 69 35.36 -5.58 -43.54
CA ARG A 69 34.39 -6.30 -42.69
C ARG A 69 33.53 -5.38 -41.86
N ALA A 70 32.40 -5.88 -41.36
CA ALA A 70 31.60 -5.22 -40.34
C ALA A 70 32.33 -5.16 -38.99
N VAL A 71 32.04 -4.10 -38.23
CA VAL A 71 32.47 -3.97 -36.84
C VAL A 71 31.36 -4.49 -35.93
N ILE A 72 31.64 -5.55 -35.18
CA ILE A 72 30.73 -6.04 -34.15
C ILE A 72 31.02 -5.30 -32.84
N ASN A 73 29.97 -4.76 -32.26
CA ASN A 73 30.01 -4.09 -30.97
C ASN A 73 28.98 -4.75 -30.04
N CYS A 74 29.48 -5.45 -29.04
CA CYS A 74 28.65 -6.13 -28.05
C CYS A 74 28.70 -5.36 -26.74
N GLN A 75 27.55 -5.15 -26.11
CA GLN A 75 27.47 -4.58 -24.77
C GLN A 75 26.66 -5.48 -23.86
N TYR A 76 27.34 -5.99 -22.83
CA TYR A 76 26.73 -6.74 -21.75
C TYR A 76 26.35 -5.81 -20.59
N SER A 77 25.13 -5.93 -20.09
CA SER A 77 24.68 -5.22 -18.89
C SER A 77 23.84 -6.13 -18.00
N MET A 78 23.93 -5.91 -16.70
CA MET A 78 23.15 -6.63 -15.70
C MET A 78 22.22 -5.63 -14.99
N ALA A 79 20.95 -5.97 -14.76
CA ALA A 79 20.01 -5.10 -14.05
C ALA A 79 20.44 -4.94 -12.57
N THR A 80 20.13 -3.81 -11.94
CA THR A 80 20.49 -3.59 -10.54
C THR A 80 19.74 -4.53 -9.58
N PHE A 81 18.59 -5.05 -10.01
CA PHE A 81 17.74 -6.00 -9.30
C PHE A 81 17.93 -7.46 -9.72
N SER A 82 18.91 -7.78 -10.59
CA SER A 82 19.03 -9.13 -11.15
C SER A 82 19.50 -10.20 -10.16
N THR A 83 20.11 -9.77 -9.06
CA THR A 83 20.64 -10.63 -7.99
C THR A 83 19.91 -10.32 -6.68
N ALA A 84 19.90 -11.26 -5.73
CA ALA A 84 19.27 -11.07 -4.43
C ALA A 84 19.78 -9.83 -3.69
N GLU A 85 21.10 -9.58 -3.78
CA GLU A 85 21.69 -8.32 -3.37
C GLU A 85 21.67 -7.31 -4.51
N ARG A 86 21.19 -6.10 -4.22
CA ARG A 86 21.07 -5.04 -5.21
C ARG A 86 22.44 -4.53 -5.64
N LYS A 87 22.74 -4.59 -6.93
CA LYS A 87 23.97 -4.01 -7.50
C LYS A 87 23.89 -2.50 -7.59
N ARG A 88 24.97 -1.81 -7.21
CA ARG A 88 25.09 -0.34 -7.24
C ARG A 88 25.25 0.22 -8.65
N ARG A 89 25.92 -0.48 -9.57
CA ARG A 89 26.19 -0.04 -10.95
C ARG A 89 25.83 -1.15 -11.96
N PRO A 90 25.08 -0.84 -13.03
CA PRO A 90 24.66 -1.84 -14.04
C PRO A 90 25.62 -1.95 -15.24
N HIS A 91 26.54 -1.00 -15.43
CA HIS A 91 27.50 -0.95 -16.54
C HIS A 91 28.85 -0.38 -16.09
N GLY A 92 29.90 -0.63 -16.87
CA GLY A 92 31.23 -0.06 -16.66
C GLY A 92 32.08 -0.80 -15.63
N ASP A 93 31.60 -1.94 -15.13
CA ASP A 93 32.38 -2.83 -14.28
C ASP A 93 33.36 -3.65 -15.13
N ARG A 94 34.50 -4.02 -14.54
CA ARG A 94 35.53 -4.86 -15.20
C ARG A 94 34.93 -6.16 -15.74
N LYS A 95 34.14 -6.87 -14.94
CA LYS A 95 33.46 -8.13 -15.33
C LYS A 95 32.48 -7.91 -16.49
N SER A 96 31.78 -6.79 -16.53
CA SER A 96 30.87 -6.47 -17.66
C SER A 96 31.62 -6.18 -18.96
N THR A 97 32.81 -5.57 -18.85
CA THR A 97 33.67 -5.25 -19.99
C THR A 97 34.30 -6.52 -20.57
N GLU A 98 34.78 -7.41 -19.70
CA GLU A 98 35.27 -8.74 -20.07
C GLU A 98 34.20 -9.58 -20.77
N MET A 99 32.99 -9.64 -20.19
CA MET A 99 31.88 -10.38 -20.80
C MET A 99 31.46 -9.81 -22.16
N SER A 100 31.53 -8.49 -22.32
CA SER A 100 31.29 -7.82 -23.60
C SER A 100 32.34 -8.20 -24.65
N LEU A 101 33.60 -8.35 -24.23
CA LEU A 101 34.69 -8.82 -25.10
C LEU A 101 34.49 -10.28 -25.52
N HIS A 102 34.09 -11.14 -24.59
CA HIS A 102 33.79 -12.56 -24.86
C HIS A 102 32.67 -12.71 -25.88
N LEU A 103 31.56 -11.99 -25.69
CA LEU A 103 30.44 -11.95 -26.65
C LEU A 103 30.89 -11.40 -28.02
N LYS A 104 31.76 -10.39 -28.04
CA LYS A 104 32.27 -9.86 -29.29
C LYS A 104 33.11 -10.90 -30.05
N GLN A 105 34.01 -11.60 -29.36
CA GLN A 105 34.86 -12.62 -29.97
C GLN A 105 34.06 -13.81 -30.52
N THR A 106 33.02 -14.26 -29.79
CA THR A 106 32.17 -15.36 -30.27
C THR A 106 31.39 -14.99 -31.52
N PHE A 107 30.75 -13.82 -31.55
CA PHE A 107 29.99 -13.39 -32.72
C PHE A 107 30.88 -12.96 -33.90
N GLU A 108 32.11 -12.49 -33.66
CA GLU A 108 33.10 -12.28 -34.74
C GLU A 108 33.51 -13.59 -35.44
N ALA A 109 33.53 -14.71 -34.72
CA ALA A 109 33.82 -16.03 -35.29
C ALA A 109 32.62 -16.62 -36.06
N ALA A 110 31.40 -16.33 -35.61
CA ALA A 110 30.17 -16.91 -36.14
C ALA A 110 29.53 -16.10 -37.28
N VAL A 111 29.49 -14.77 -37.18
CA VAL A 111 28.83 -13.89 -38.15
C VAL A 111 29.73 -13.69 -39.37
N MET A 112 29.14 -13.73 -40.57
CA MET A 112 29.85 -13.51 -41.82
C MET A 112 30.08 -12.00 -42.07
N THR A 113 30.97 -11.40 -41.28
CA THR A 113 31.24 -9.95 -41.29
C THR A 113 31.73 -9.39 -42.63
N GLN A 114 32.27 -10.24 -43.52
CA GLN A 114 32.75 -9.87 -44.85
C GLN A 114 31.62 -9.41 -45.78
N LEU A 115 30.37 -9.82 -45.51
CA LEU A 115 29.20 -9.45 -46.30
C LEU A 115 28.75 -8.00 -46.08
N TYR A 116 29.20 -7.36 -44.99
CA TYR A 116 28.78 -6.02 -44.59
C TYR A 116 29.97 -5.07 -44.34
N PRO A 117 30.78 -4.75 -45.38
CA PRO A 117 31.90 -3.83 -45.23
C PRO A 117 31.42 -2.42 -44.85
N ARG A 118 32.19 -1.72 -44.00
CA ARG A 118 31.90 -0.36 -43.51
C ARG A 118 30.64 -0.22 -42.62
N SER A 119 30.04 -1.32 -42.20
CA SER A 119 28.85 -1.32 -41.33
C SER A 119 29.19 -1.69 -39.89
N GLN A 120 28.28 -1.36 -38.97
CA GLN A 120 28.29 -1.76 -37.58
C GLN A 120 27.11 -2.69 -37.28
N ILE A 121 27.35 -3.72 -36.48
CA ILE A 121 26.32 -4.58 -35.90
C ILE A 121 26.43 -4.42 -34.38
N ASP A 122 25.40 -3.85 -33.77
CA ASP A 122 25.33 -3.61 -32.34
C ASP A 122 24.48 -4.69 -31.66
N ILE A 123 25.08 -5.44 -30.74
CA ILE A 123 24.43 -6.50 -29.97
C ILE A 123 24.38 -6.06 -28.50
N TYR A 124 23.18 -5.74 -28.01
CA TYR A 124 22.95 -5.38 -26.63
C TYR A 124 22.32 -6.54 -25.88
N VAL A 125 22.93 -6.96 -24.77
CA VAL A 125 22.39 -8.03 -23.92
C VAL A 125 22.21 -7.54 -22.50
N LYS A 126 20.99 -7.68 -21.98
CA LYS A 126 20.59 -7.29 -20.63
C LYS A 126 20.11 -8.51 -19.84
N ILE A 127 20.74 -8.77 -18.70
CA ILE A 127 20.24 -9.76 -17.73
C ILE A 127 19.23 -9.10 -16.80
N LEU A 128 18.03 -9.67 -16.75
CA LEU A 128 16.93 -9.24 -15.85
C LEU A 128 16.96 -9.99 -14.52
N GLN A 129 17.29 -11.28 -14.56
CA GLN A 129 17.40 -12.15 -13.38
C GLN A 129 18.57 -13.12 -13.58
N SER A 130 19.39 -13.32 -12.54
CA SER A 130 20.61 -14.13 -12.58
C SER A 130 20.52 -15.28 -11.59
N ASP A 131 20.56 -16.51 -12.10
CA ASP A 131 20.56 -17.75 -11.32
C ASP A 131 21.63 -18.74 -11.82
N GLY A 132 22.84 -18.23 -12.12
CA GLY A 132 23.96 -19.02 -12.67
C GLY A 132 23.91 -19.19 -14.18
N GLY A 133 25.06 -19.47 -14.80
CA GLY A 133 25.17 -19.62 -16.26
C GLY A 133 24.94 -18.33 -17.04
N ASN A 134 25.24 -17.16 -16.47
CA ASN A 134 24.91 -15.86 -17.06
C ASN A 134 25.45 -15.67 -18.49
N TYR A 135 26.67 -16.14 -18.77
CA TYR A 135 27.28 -16.01 -20.09
C TYR A 135 26.60 -16.87 -21.14
N SER A 136 26.31 -18.14 -20.83
CA SER A 136 25.70 -19.08 -21.77
C SER A 136 24.33 -18.60 -22.23
N VAL A 137 23.49 -18.15 -21.28
CA VAL A 137 22.17 -17.58 -21.57
C VAL A 137 22.27 -16.34 -22.46
N CYS A 138 23.26 -15.47 -22.23
CA CYS A 138 23.48 -14.28 -23.05
C CYS A 138 23.88 -14.61 -24.49
N VAL A 139 24.75 -15.59 -24.68
CA VAL A 139 25.16 -16.07 -26.02
C VAL A 139 23.93 -16.65 -26.74
N ASN A 140 23.19 -17.54 -26.09
CA ASN A 140 22.01 -18.18 -26.69
C ASN A 140 20.93 -17.15 -27.07
N ALA A 141 20.68 -16.16 -26.21
CA ALA A 141 19.74 -15.07 -26.49
C ALA A 141 20.21 -14.19 -27.66
N ALA A 142 21.50 -13.84 -27.69
CA ALA A 142 22.07 -13.04 -28.77
C ALA A 142 22.05 -13.80 -30.11
N THR A 143 22.29 -15.12 -30.11
CA THR A 143 22.18 -15.97 -31.30
C THR A 143 20.78 -15.87 -31.91
N LEU A 144 19.73 -16.01 -31.09
CA LEU A 144 18.35 -15.86 -31.56
C LEU A 144 18.07 -14.44 -32.08
N ALA A 145 18.57 -13.40 -31.41
CA ALA A 145 18.35 -12.03 -31.85
C ALA A 145 19.07 -11.71 -33.19
N VAL A 146 20.24 -12.31 -33.44
CA VAL A 146 20.97 -12.19 -34.72
C VAL A 146 20.23 -12.89 -35.85
N ILE A 147 19.63 -14.06 -35.56
CA ILE A 147 18.79 -14.80 -36.52
C ILE A 147 17.52 -14.02 -36.84
N ASP A 148 16.86 -13.44 -35.82
CA ASP A 148 15.67 -12.60 -35.97
C ASP A 148 15.95 -11.36 -36.85
N ALA A 149 17.14 -10.77 -36.70
CA ALA A 149 17.61 -9.66 -37.56
C ALA A 149 17.95 -10.08 -39.01
N GLY A 150 17.89 -11.37 -39.34
CA GLY A 150 18.23 -11.90 -40.66
C GLY A 150 19.71 -11.75 -41.01
N ILE A 151 20.61 -11.67 -40.01
CA ILE A 151 22.05 -11.51 -40.25
C ILE A 151 22.67 -12.89 -40.53
N PRO A 152 23.36 -13.07 -41.67
CA PRO A 152 24.00 -14.33 -42.04
C PRO A 152 25.12 -14.72 -41.07
N MET A 153 24.96 -15.91 -40.48
CA MET A 153 25.94 -16.57 -39.63
C MET A 153 26.29 -17.96 -40.18
N ARG A 154 27.49 -18.44 -39.85
CA ARG A 154 28.00 -19.74 -40.31
C ARG A 154 27.21 -20.92 -39.77
N ASP A 155 26.82 -20.82 -38.50
CA ASP A 155 26.10 -21.83 -37.74
C ASP A 155 25.53 -21.18 -36.48
N TYR A 156 24.65 -21.88 -35.76
CA TYR A 156 24.21 -21.49 -34.42
C TYR A 156 25.40 -21.35 -33.48
N VAL A 157 25.38 -20.35 -32.60
CA VAL A 157 26.32 -20.29 -31.47
C VAL A 157 25.55 -20.71 -30.22
N CYS A 158 25.87 -21.90 -29.72
CA CYS A 158 25.25 -22.45 -28.52
C CYS A 158 26.26 -22.49 -27.39
N ALA A 159 25.90 -21.96 -26.24
CA ALA A 159 26.77 -21.97 -25.08
C ALA A 159 26.09 -22.64 -23.88
N CYS A 160 26.91 -23.31 -23.08
CA CYS A 160 26.51 -23.92 -21.82
C CYS A 160 27.66 -23.82 -20.81
N THR A 161 27.30 -23.66 -19.54
CA THR A 161 28.25 -23.74 -18.42
C THR A 161 28.16 -25.14 -17.82
N VAL A 162 29.30 -25.76 -17.51
CA VAL A 162 29.39 -27.08 -16.87
C VAL A 162 30.29 -26.97 -15.65
N GLY A 163 29.95 -27.67 -14.58
CA GLY A 163 30.76 -27.76 -13.36
C GLY A 163 31.33 -29.15 -13.14
N PHE A 164 32.30 -29.27 -12.24
CA PHE A 164 32.85 -30.55 -11.82
C PHE A 164 32.71 -30.72 -10.30
N VAL A 165 31.87 -31.66 -9.86
CA VAL A 165 31.56 -31.94 -8.45
C VAL A 165 31.68 -33.44 -8.20
N ASP A 166 32.43 -33.83 -7.17
CA ASP A 166 32.55 -35.22 -6.70
C ASP A 166 32.77 -36.24 -7.84
N GLU A 167 33.78 -35.99 -8.69
CA GLU A 167 34.13 -36.82 -9.86
C GLU A 167 33.07 -36.87 -10.98
N THR A 168 32.05 -36.01 -10.93
CA THR A 168 30.98 -35.96 -11.94
C THR A 168 30.85 -34.59 -12.61
N PRO A 169 30.76 -34.53 -13.96
CA PRO A 169 30.47 -33.29 -14.66
C PRO A 169 28.98 -32.95 -14.60
N LEU A 170 28.66 -31.74 -14.14
CA LEU A 170 27.31 -31.20 -14.00
C LEU A 170 27.02 -30.20 -15.14
N ALA A 171 26.11 -30.55 -16.06
CA ALA A 171 25.66 -29.64 -17.10
C ALA A 171 24.73 -28.54 -16.56
N ASP A 172 24.88 -27.31 -17.06
CA ASP A 172 24.05 -26.14 -16.77
C ASP A 172 23.90 -25.83 -15.27
N LEU A 173 24.96 -25.20 -14.73
CA LEU A 173 25.08 -24.81 -13.32
C LEU A 173 24.10 -23.70 -12.90
N CYS A 174 23.53 -23.84 -11.70
CA CYS A 174 22.75 -22.81 -11.02
C CYS A 174 23.60 -21.94 -10.07
N TYR A 175 23.04 -20.84 -9.54
CA TYR A 175 23.78 -19.95 -8.64
C TYR A 175 24.24 -20.65 -7.36
N ALA A 176 23.43 -21.55 -6.80
CA ALA A 176 23.80 -22.29 -5.60
C ALA A 176 25.04 -23.16 -5.83
N GLU A 177 25.11 -23.85 -6.97
CA GLU A 177 26.25 -24.68 -7.38
C GLU A 177 27.48 -23.83 -7.71
N GLU A 178 27.33 -22.72 -8.45
CA GLU A 178 28.44 -21.78 -8.72
C GLU A 178 29.00 -21.16 -7.41
N SER A 179 28.12 -20.82 -6.46
CA SER A 179 28.52 -20.27 -5.16
C SER A 179 29.17 -21.30 -4.24
N GLY A 180 28.95 -22.59 -4.50
CA GLY A 180 29.54 -23.72 -3.80
C GLY A 180 31.04 -23.91 -4.05
N GLY A 181 31.65 -23.08 -4.90
CA GLY A 181 33.09 -23.13 -5.21
C GLY A 181 33.48 -24.23 -6.19
N VAL A 182 32.50 -24.73 -6.94
CA VAL A 182 32.68 -25.73 -7.99
C VAL A 182 33.51 -25.18 -9.14
N SER A 183 34.39 -26.01 -9.72
CA SER A 183 35.15 -25.63 -10.91
C SER A 183 34.24 -25.57 -12.11
N SER A 184 34.10 -24.36 -12.68
CA SER A 184 33.12 -24.05 -13.72
C SER A 184 33.82 -23.76 -15.05
N LEU A 185 33.27 -24.33 -16.12
CA LEU A 185 33.73 -24.15 -17.49
C LEU A 185 32.56 -23.69 -18.35
N ALA A 186 32.69 -22.52 -18.96
CA ALA A 186 31.73 -21.98 -19.92
C ALA A 186 32.27 -22.16 -21.34
N LEU A 187 31.51 -22.87 -22.17
CA LEU A 187 31.89 -23.22 -23.55
C LEU A 187 30.84 -22.67 -24.51
N ALA A 188 31.30 -22.05 -25.60
CA ALA A 188 30.48 -21.66 -26.75
C ALA A 188 30.90 -22.47 -27.98
N LEU A 189 29.97 -23.21 -28.58
CA LEU A 189 30.17 -24.17 -29.65
C LEU A 189 29.43 -23.75 -30.92
N LEU A 190 30.05 -24.00 -32.07
CA LEU A 190 29.40 -24.10 -33.37
C LEU A 190 29.05 -25.59 -33.62
N PRO A 191 27.80 -26.03 -33.41
CA PRO A 191 27.43 -27.43 -33.26
C PRO A 191 27.63 -28.29 -34.51
N ARG A 192 27.44 -27.74 -35.72
CA ARG A 192 27.64 -28.45 -37.00
C ARG A 192 29.12 -28.67 -37.30
N GLY A 193 29.96 -27.69 -36.98
CA GLY A 193 31.41 -27.74 -37.21
C GLY A 193 32.21 -28.38 -36.06
N GLY A 194 31.60 -28.57 -34.89
CA GLY A 194 32.29 -29.01 -33.68
C GLY A 194 33.38 -28.04 -33.20
N GLN A 195 33.38 -26.80 -33.69
CA GLN A 195 34.41 -25.80 -33.40
C GLN A 195 34.02 -25.00 -32.15
N ILE A 196 34.97 -24.85 -31.23
CA ILE A 196 34.79 -24.05 -30.02
C ILE A 196 35.09 -22.59 -30.36
N ALA A 197 34.08 -21.73 -30.22
CA ALA A 197 34.20 -20.29 -30.46
C ALA A 197 34.81 -19.55 -29.25
N LEU A 198 34.48 -20.00 -28.04
CA LEU A 198 35.09 -19.52 -26.80
C LEU A 198 35.08 -20.63 -25.76
N LEU A 199 36.16 -20.70 -24.98
CA LEU A 199 36.26 -21.52 -23.78
C LEU A 199 36.80 -20.65 -22.64
N GLN A 200 36.02 -20.53 -21.58
CA GLN A 200 36.41 -19.88 -20.34
C GLN A 200 36.29 -20.90 -19.21
N MET A 201 37.27 -20.90 -18.32
CA MET A 201 37.25 -21.76 -17.15
C MET A 201 37.68 -20.96 -15.92
N ASP A 202 36.86 -21.04 -14.88
CA ASP A 202 37.07 -20.37 -13.61
C ASP A 202 37.23 -21.44 -12.52
N ALA A 203 38.28 -21.30 -11.70
CA ALA A 203 38.73 -22.21 -10.64
C ALA A 203 39.63 -23.40 -11.09
N ARG A 204 40.13 -24.16 -10.10
CA ARG A 204 41.19 -25.18 -10.28
C ARG A 204 40.58 -26.54 -10.61
N LEU A 205 41.09 -27.22 -11.64
CA LEU A 205 40.73 -28.59 -12.00
C LEU A 205 41.99 -29.40 -12.27
N HIS A 206 41.96 -30.69 -11.93
CA HIS A 206 43.02 -31.61 -12.34
C HIS A 206 42.96 -31.83 -13.86
N GLN A 207 44.12 -31.89 -14.50
CA GLN A 207 44.22 -31.96 -15.97
C GLN A 207 43.46 -33.17 -16.55
N ASP A 208 43.47 -34.30 -15.84
CA ASP A 208 42.85 -35.55 -16.28
C ASP A 208 41.31 -35.45 -16.46
N HIS A 209 40.65 -34.54 -15.74
CA HIS A 209 39.19 -34.36 -15.83
C HIS A 209 38.78 -33.32 -16.87
N LEU A 210 39.74 -32.59 -17.46
CA LEU A 210 39.43 -31.50 -18.39
C LEU A 210 38.77 -32.02 -19.67
N GLU A 211 39.22 -33.14 -20.22
CA GLU A 211 38.67 -33.73 -21.44
C GLU A 211 37.21 -34.14 -21.24
N SER A 212 36.92 -34.86 -20.15
CA SER A 212 35.55 -35.25 -19.78
C SER A 212 34.62 -34.05 -19.60
N LEU A 213 35.11 -32.96 -18.99
CA LEU A 213 34.34 -31.74 -18.78
C LEU A 213 34.01 -31.03 -20.11
N ILE A 214 34.96 -30.99 -21.05
CA ILE A 214 34.76 -30.42 -22.38
C ILE A 214 33.76 -31.26 -23.18
N GLU A 215 33.86 -32.59 -23.14
CA GLU A 215 32.88 -33.48 -23.79
C GLU A 215 31.46 -33.32 -23.24
N ALA A 216 31.32 -33.20 -21.92
CA ALA A 216 30.05 -32.91 -21.28
C ALA A 216 29.49 -31.55 -21.73
N ALA A 217 30.33 -30.52 -21.79
CA ALA A 217 29.95 -29.19 -22.27
C ALA A 217 29.54 -29.17 -23.74
N MET A 218 30.26 -29.91 -24.61
CA MET A 218 29.87 -30.04 -26.02
C MET A 218 28.53 -30.76 -26.17
N THR A 219 28.29 -31.81 -25.39
CA THR A 219 27.02 -32.55 -25.39
C THR A 219 25.86 -31.66 -24.92
N ALA A 220 26.08 -30.90 -23.86
CA ALA A 220 25.12 -29.91 -23.36
C ALA A 220 24.80 -28.83 -24.41
N CYS A 221 25.83 -28.29 -25.09
CA CYS A 221 25.63 -27.29 -26.15
C CYS A 221 24.85 -27.86 -27.34
N LYS A 222 25.08 -29.12 -27.72
CA LYS A 222 24.28 -29.82 -28.75
C LYS A 222 22.82 -29.99 -28.32
N GLY A 223 22.58 -30.26 -27.04
CA GLY A 223 21.23 -30.29 -26.46
C GLY A 223 20.52 -28.93 -26.59
N VAL A 224 21.20 -27.85 -26.21
CA VAL A 224 20.69 -26.47 -26.37
C VAL A 224 20.42 -26.13 -27.84
N SER A 225 21.31 -26.53 -28.75
CA SER A 225 21.14 -26.28 -30.19
C SER A 225 19.84 -26.84 -30.74
N LYS A 226 19.44 -28.05 -30.33
CA LYS A 226 18.17 -28.66 -30.77
C LYS A 226 16.98 -27.82 -30.30
N VAL A 227 17.01 -27.36 -29.05
CA VAL A 227 15.95 -26.53 -28.48
C VAL A 227 15.85 -25.17 -29.19
N LEU A 228 16.99 -24.55 -29.52
CA LEU A 228 16.99 -23.29 -30.26
C LEU A 228 16.47 -23.46 -31.69
N ASP A 229 16.84 -24.55 -32.37
CA ASP A 229 16.39 -24.87 -33.73
C ASP A 229 14.86 -25.06 -33.77
N GLU A 230 14.30 -25.82 -32.82
CA GLU A 230 12.85 -25.99 -32.67
C GLU A 230 12.12 -24.66 -32.45
N VAL A 231 12.70 -23.74 -31.67
CA VAL A 231 12.11 -22.40 -31.44
C VAL A 231 12.12 -21.57 -32.73
N VAL A 232 13.20 -21.63 -33.50
CA VAL A 232 13.31 -20.90 -34.76
C VAL A 232 12.32 -21.44 -35.79
N ASP A 233 12.25 -22.76 -35.97
CA ASP A 233 11.34 -23.41 -36.92
C ASP A 233 9.87 -23.03 -36.65
N VAL A 234 9.45 -23.13 -35.39
CA VAL A 234 8.08 -22.75 -34.99
C VAL A 234 7.80 -21.27 -35.24
N THR A 235 8.78 -20.41 -35.01
CA THR A 235 8.65 -18.96 -35.26
C THR A 235 8.50 -18.67 -36.75
N LEU A 236 9.21 -19.40 -37.61
CA LEU A 236 9.10 -19.30 -39.07
C LEU A 236 7.74 -19.79 -39.59
N GLU A 237 7.18 -20.85 -39.00
CA GLU A 237 5.87 -21.40 -39.40
C GLU A 237 4.69 -20.51 -38.98
N THR A 238 4.76 -19.88 -37.82
CA THR A 238 3.65 -19.11 -37.23
C THR A 238 3.62 -17.64 -37.66
N GLY A 239 4.70 -17.13 -38.26
CA GLY A 239 4.88 -15.70 -38.50
C GLY A 239 4.98 -14.92 -37.19
N SER A 240 5.38 -13.65 -37.25
CA SER A 240 5.70 -12.79 -36.10
C SER A 240 4.49 -12.36 -35.22
N SER A 241 3.54 -13.26 -34.97
CA SER A 241 2.37 -13.06 -34.12
C SER A 241 2.43 -13.98 -32.89
N VAL A 242 3.23 -13.55 -31.91
CA VAL A 242 3.17 -13.87 -30.47
C VAL A 242 2.66 -15.28 -30.10
N SER A 243 3.53 -16.29 -30.16
CA SER A 243 3.32 -17.57 -29.47
C SER A 243 4.30 -17.72 -28.30
N LYS A 244 3.77 -17.89 -27.07
CA LYS A 244 4.53 -18.50 -25.97
C LYS A 244 4.53 -20.01 -26.21
N LEU A 245 5.63 -20.59 -26.68
CA LEU A 245 5.75 -22.03 -26.74
C LEU A 245 6.36 -22.58 -25.45
N TYR A 246 5.75 -23.65 -24.94
CA TYR A 246 6.28 -24.47 -23.86
C TYR A 246 6.78 -25.77 -24.48
N VAL A 247 8.09 -25.91 -24.68
CA VAL A 247 8.69 -27.22 -24.94
C VAL A 247 9.24 -27.74 -23.62
N THR A 248 8.70 -28.85 -23.15
CA THR A 248 9.30 -29.66 -22.09
C THR A 248 9.62 -31.02 -22.69
N THR A 249 10.90 -31.39 -22.69
CA THR A 249 11.31 -32.78 -22.88
C THR A 249 10.63 -33.65 -21.80
N ASP A 250 9.96 -34.70 -22.25
CA ASP A 250 8.98 -35.50 -21.50
C ASP A 250 9.45 -36.08 -20.15
N ASN A 251 8.52 -36.01 -19.18
CA ASN A 251 8.13 -37.03 -18.17
C ASN A 251 7.80 -36.48 -16.77
N ASN A 252 7.08 -35.36 -16.68
CA ASN A 252 6.25 -35.07 -15.50
C ASN A 252 5.11 -34.11 -15.86
N MET A 253 4.01 -34.67 -16.37
CA MET A 253 2.74 -33.95 -16.51
C MET A 253 2.24 -33.58 -15.10
N GLY A 254 2.36 -32.29 -14.77
CA GLY A 254 1.95 -31.74 -13.48
C GLY A 254 0.44 -31.86 -13.24
N LEU A 255 0.04 -31.73 -11.97
CA LEU A 255 -1.32 -31.88 -11.44
C LEU A 255 -2.43 -31.12 -12.21
N LEU A 256 -2.07 -30.07 -12.96
CA LEU A 256 -2.98 -29.17 -13.69
C LEU A 256 -3.10 -29.47 -15.21
N SER A 257 -2.27 -30.34 -15.79
CA SER A 257 -2.31 -30.65 -17.22
C SER A 257 -3.24 -31.83 -17.58
N ASP A 258 -3.56 -32.69 -16.61
CA ASP A 258 -4.50 -33.79 -16.81
C ASP A 258 -5.96 -33.30 -16.83
N PRO A 259 -6.72 -33.42 -17.93
CA PRO A 259 -8.10 -32.92 -18.02
C PRO A 259 -9.07 -33.65 -17.07
N ASN A 260 -8.76 -34.89 -16.70
CA ASN A 260 -9.56 -35.68 -15.75
C ASN A 260 -9.24 -35.29 -14.30
N ARG A 261 -7.96 -35.08 -13.96
CA ARG A 261 -7.54 -34.60 -12.63
C ARG A 261 -7.95 -33.15 -12.42
N ARG A 262 -7.90 -32.31 -13.46
CA ARG A 262 -8.44 -30.94 -13.46
C ARG A 262 -9.94 -30.93 -13.18
N ARG A 263 -10.72 -31.80 -13.82
CA ARG A 263 -12.17 -31.94 -13.53
C ARG A 263 -12.42 -32.44 -12.10
N ALA A 264 -11.66 -33.44 -11.64
CA ALA A 264 -11.74 -33.93 -10.26
C ALA A 264 -11.41 -32.81 -9.25
N LEU A 265 -10.35 -32.04 -9.49
CA LEU A 265 -9.94 -30.91 -8.67
C LEU A 265 -11.01 -29.82 -8.66
N ILE A 266 -11.54 -29.44 -9.82
CA ILE A 266 -12.63 -28.46 -9.93
C ILE A 266 -13.87 -28.95 -9.17
N SER A 267 -14.25 -30.22 -9.30
CA SER A 267 -15.39 -30.80 -8.58
C SER A 267 -15.18 -30.87 -7.07
N LEU A 268 -13.95 -31.10 -6.62
CA LEU A 268 -13.57 -31.06 -5.22
C LEU A 268 -13.66 -29.62 -4.68
N LEU A 269 -13.17 -28.65 -5.44
CA LEU A 269 -13.12 -27.24 -5.07
C LEU A 269 -14.53 -26.63 -4.98
N THR A 270 -15.43 -26.96 -5.89
CA THR A 270 -16.84 -26.54 -5.82
C THR A 270 -17.58 -27.19 -4.65
N ARG A 271 -17.33 -28.48 -4.37
CA ARG A 271 -17.94 -29.18 -3.23
C ARG A 271 -17.47 -28.65 -1.88
N LEU A 272 -16.19 -28.31 -1.75
CA LEU A 272 -15.59 -27.80 -0.50
C LEU A 272 -15.66 -26.27 -0.40
N ASN A 273 -16.20 -25.55 -1.39
CA ASN A 273 -16.20 -24.09 -1.39
C ASN A 273 -16.87 -23.49 -0.13
N ALA A 274 -18.09 -23.95 0.19
CA ALA A 274 -18.84 -23.44 1.33
C ALA A 274 -18.14 -23.67 2.69
N PRO A 275 -17.67 -24.88 3.04
CA PRO A 275 -16.94 -25.07 4.30
C PRO A 275 -15.61 -24.32 4.33
N ILE A 276 -14.88 -24.24 3.21
CA ILE A 276 -13.64 -23.44 3.13
C ILE A 276 -13.93 -21.96 3.40
N CYS A 277 -15.01 -21.41 2.82
CA CYS A 277 -15.39 -20.02 3.08
C CYS A 277 -15.65 -19.74 4.57
N VAL A 278 -16.36 -20.63 5.27
CA VAL A 278 -16.65 -20.50 6.70
C VAL A 278 -15.37 -20.60 7.53
N VAL A 279 -14.50 -21.56 7.22
CA VAL A 279 -13.21 -21.73 7.90
C VAL A 279 -12.32 -20.50 7.68
N CYS A 280 -12.21 -20.00 6.45
CA CYS A 280 -11.46 -18.78 6.13
C CYS A 280 -12.00 -17.56 6.89
N TYR A 281 -13.33 -17.42 7.00
CA TYR A 281 -13.95 -16.33 7.74
C TYR A 281 -13.59 -16.40 9.24
N MET A 282 -13.81 -17.56 9.86
CA MET A 282 -13.49 -17.77 11.28
C MET A 282 -11.99 -17.62 11.54
N ALA A 283 -11.14 -18.11 10.64
CA ALA A 283 -9.70 -17.97 10.73
C ALA A 283 -9.27 -16.50 10.59
N GLY A 284 -9.88 -15.72 9.69
CA GLY A 284 -9.59 -14.29 9.53
C GLY A 284 -9.95 -13.48 10.77
N VAL A 285 -11.12 -13.73 11.35
CA VAL A 285 -11.57 -13.11 12.62
C VAL A 285 -10.65 -13.51 13.78
N ALA A 286 -10.39 -14.81 13.93
CA ALA A 286 -9.55 -15.34 15.01
C ALA A 286 -8.11 -14.82 14.91
N TRP A 287 -7.56 -14.74 13.68
CA TRP A 287 -6.24 -14.16 13.42
C TRP A 287 -6.19 -12.70 13.86
N PHE A 288 -7.19 -11.91 13.48
CA PHE A 288 -7.24 -10.50 13.86
C PHE A 288 -7.30 -10.30 15.38
N MET A 289 -8.13 -11.07 16.07
CA MET A 289 -8.20 -11.04 17.53
C MET A 289 -6.86 -11.47 18.16
N GLY A 290 -6.21 -12.47 17.57
CA GLY A 290 -4.90 -12.97 17.99
C GLY A 290 -3.75 -11.97 17.84
N LEU A 291 -3.90 -10.88 17.08
CA LEU A 291 -2.85 -9.87 16.88
C LEU A 291 -2.43 -9.16 18.17
N ALA A 292 -3.29 -9.14 19.19
CA ALA A 292 -2.96 -8.55 20.48
C ALA A 292 -2.10 -9.48 21.37
N PHE A 293 -1.83 -10.71 20.92
CA PHE A 293 -1.00 -11.67 21.63
C PHE A 293 0.49 -11.35 21.45
N GLU A 294 1.30 -11.46 22.52
CA GLU A 294 2.70 -11.01 22.56
C GLU A 294 3.59 -11.51 21.39
N PRO A 295 3.50 -12.77 20.92
CA PRO A 295 4.28 -13.24 19.78
C PRO A 295 4.03 -12.49 18.46
N PHE A 296 2.86 -11.86 18.31
CA PHE A 296 2.51 -11.08 17.13
C PHE A 296 2.73 -9.57 17.32
N THR A 297 3.01 -9.12 18.55
CA THR A 297 3.27 -7.72 18.86
C THR A 297 4.77 -7.50 19.01
N LEU A 298 5.36 -6.71 18.13
CA LEU A 298 6.77 -6.37 18.19
C LEU A 298 6.98 -5.22 19.18
N ARG A 299 8.06 -5.28 19.97
CA ARG A 299 8.48 -4.12 20.76
C ARG A 299 8.85 -2.97 19.85
N THR A 300 8.39 -1.79 20.22
CA THR A 300 8.78 -0.54 19.56
C THR A 300 10.28 -0.29 19.71
N TYR A 301 10.91 0.19 18.65
CA TYR A 301 12.31 0.60 18.63
C TYR A 301 12.45 1.86 17.78
N MET A 302 13.43 2.71 18.09
CA MET A 302 13.74 3.88 17.26
C MET A 302 14.59 3.44 16.07
N SER A 303 14.07 3.63 14.85
CA SER A 303 14.84 3.31 13.63
C SER A 303 15.87 4.39 13.31
N GLU A 304 15.53 5.66 13.59
CA GLU A 304 16.41 6.79 13.30
C GLU A 304 17.46 7.01 14.40
N ASN A 305 18.74 6.86 14.03
CA ASN A 305 19.87 6.98 14.94
C ASN A 305 19.96 8.37 15.60
N ALA A 306 19.54 9.44 14.90
CA ALA A 306 19.50 10.78 15.47
C ALA A 306 18.53 10.91 16.66
N MET A 307 17.49 10.06 16.70
CA MET A 307 16.46 10.05 17.73
C MET A 307 16.67 8.99 18.82
N GLY A 308 17.43 7.91 18.54
CA GLY A 308 17.56 6.74 19.42
C GLY A 308 18.21 6.94 20.81
N SER A 309 18.82 8.09 21.11
CA SER A 309 19.44 8.37 22.41
C SER A 309 18.70 9.45 23.18
N THR A 310 18.10 9.17 24.33
CA THR A 310 17.43 10.20 25.16
C THR A 310 18.40 11.02 26.04
N MET A 311 19.71 11.02 25.77
CA MET A 311 20.77 11.68 26.58
C MET A 311 20.77 13.23 26.56
N VAL A 312 19.64 13.85 26.29
CA VAL A 312 19.47 15.30 26.30
C VAL A 312 19.20 15.76 27.73
N GLU A 313 19.95 16.70 28.30
CA GLU A 313 19.54 17.29 29.60
C GLU A 313 18.47 18.37 29.38
N GLU A 314 17.24 18.13 29.80
CA GLU A 314 16.13 19.08 29.75
C GLU A 314 16.10 19.96 31.00
N ARG A 315 15.94 21.27 30.80
CA ARG A 315 16.07 22.25 31.90
C ARG A 315 14.89 23.19 32.04
N PHE A 316 13.87 23.10 31.17
CA PHE A 316 12.72 24.01 31.17
C PHE A 316 12.24 24.35 32.60
N PRO A 317 12.43 25.62 33.06
CA PRO A 317 12.17 25.98 34.45
C PRO A 317 10.88 26.79 34.63
N ALA A 318 10.17 27.12 33.54
CA ALA A 318 9.16 28.17 33.52
C ALA A 318 7.69 27.66 33.57
N GLY A 319 7.43 26.51 34.18
CA GLY A 319 6.09 25.90 34.19
C GLY A 319 5.03 26.74 34.90
N GLU A 320 5.33 27.30 36.08
CA GLU A 320 4.37 28.16 36.79
C GLU A 320 4.05 29.45 36.04
N ARG A 321 5.05 30.05 35.38
CA ARG A 321 4.86 31.24 34.54
C ARG A 321 4.02 30.93 33.30
N ALA A 322 4.20 29.75 32.72
CA ALA A 322 3.37 29.27 31.61
C ALA A 322 1.90 29.11 32.04
N LEU A 323 1.64 28.52 33.20
CA LEU A 323 0.30 28.43 33.79
C LEU A 323 -0.32 29.81 34.03
N ALA A 324 0.43 30.75 34.60
CA ALA A 324 -0.03 32.12 34.81
C ALA A 324 -0.39 32.80 33.48
N THR A 325 0.46 32.65 32.45
CA THR A 325 0.21 33.18 31.10
C THR A 325 -1.06 32.56 30.49
N GLY A 326 -1.32 31.27 30.72
CA GLY A 326 -2.55 30.60 30.29
C GLY A 326 -3.81 31.18 30.95
N ARG A 327 -3.73 31.55 32.24
CA ARG A 327 -4.83 32.24 32.95
C ARG A 327 -5.06 33.65 32.43
N GLU A 328 -4.00 34.39 32.14
CA GLU A 328 -4.09 35.71 31.50
C GLU A 328 -4.74 35.62 30.11
N PHE A 329 -4.33 34.63 29.31
CA PHE A 329 -4.95 34.35 28.01
C PHE A 329 -6.43 34.05 28.15
N SER A 330 -6.83 33.22 29.14
CA SER A 330 -8.23 32.92 29.42
C SER A 330 -9.04 34.17 29.77
N ALA A 331 -8.49 35.09 30.58
CA ALA A 331 -9.14 36.35 30.93
C ALA A 331 -9.34 37.25 29.70
N HIS A 332 -8.33 37.35 28.83
CA HIS A 332 -8.44 38.11 27.58
C HIS A 332 -9.38 37.45 26.56
N LYS A 333 -9.39 36.11 26.46
CA LYS A 333 -10.32 35.34 25.63
C LYS A 333 -11.76 35.61 26.03
N LYS A 334 -12.07 35.60 27.33
CA LYS A 334 -13.40 35.95 27.86
C LYS A 334 -13.81 37.39 27.53
N LYS A 335 -12.88 38.34 27.58
CA LYS A 335 -13.13 39.75 27.23
C LYS A 335 -13.36 39.96 25.74
N ALA A 336 -12.65 39.22 24.88
CA ALA A 336 -12.73 39.34 23.43
C ALA A 336 -13.90 38.55 22.82
N GLY A 337 -14.45 37.56 23.53
CA GLY A 337 -15.50 36.67 23.00
C GLY A 337 -15.00 35.67 21.96
N GLY A 338 -13.68 35.44 21.88
CA GLY A 338 -12.99 34.65 20.86
C GLY A 338 -11.48 34.70 21.08
N MET A 339 -10.68 34.30 20.09
CA MET A 339 -9.23 34.34 20.24
C MET A 339 -8.73 35.80 20.41
N PRO A 340 -7.99 36.14 21.49
CA PRO A 340 -7.53 37.52 21.74
C PRO A 340 -6.30 37.86 20.88
N VAL A 341 -6.51 38.08 19.58
CA VAL A 341 -5.47 38.29 18.55
C VAL A 341 -4.47 39.37 18.95
N ASP A 342 -4.93 40.58 19.30
CA ASP A 342 -4.04 41.71 19.62
C ASP A 342 -3.15 41.44 20.84
N TRP A 343 -3.70 40.79 21.86
CA TRP A 343 -2.94 40.39 23.04
C TRP A 343 -1.89 39.35 22.65
N LEU A 344 -2.29 38.33 21.88
CA LEU A 344 -1.39 37.25 21.48
C LEU A 344 -0.23 37.76 20.62
N VAL A 345 -0.52 38.66 19.67
CA VAL A 345 0.50 39.30 18.82
C VAL A 345 1.50 40.09 19.67
N LYS A 346 1.02 40.98 20.54
CA LYS A 346 1.89 41.77 21.43
C LYS A 346 2.73 40.88 22.34
N THR A 347 2.13 39.82 22.88
CA THR A 347 2.79 38.94 23.84
C THR A 347 3.82 38.02 23.15
N MET A 348 3.57 37.56 21.92
CA MET A 348 4.57 36.82 21.13
C MET A 348 5.71 37.74 20.66
N GLN A 349 5.43 38.98 20.26
CA GLN A 349 6.44 39.98 19.88
C GLN A 349 7.34 40.35 21.06
N ALA A 350 6.76 40.54 22.26
CA ALA A 350 7.52 40.80 23.49
C ALA A 350 8.48 39.65 23.86
N ARG A 351 8.20 38.43 23.39
CA ARG A 351 9.08 37.25 23.53
C ARG A 351 10.11 37.10 22.40
N GLY A 352 10.19 38.08 21.50
CA GLY A 352 11.21 38.15 20.44
C GLY A 352 10.94 37.25 19.23
N LEU A 353 9.67 36.89 18.98
CA LEU A 353 9.25 36.15 17.79
C LEU A 353 8.92 37.10 16.62
N GLU A 354 9.11 36.65 15.38
CA GLU A 354 8.53 37.30 14.19
C GLU A 354 7.06 36.88 14.07
N VAL A 355 6.13 37.76 14.40
CA VAL A 355 4.70 37.41 14.56
C VAL A 355 3.86 37.90 13.39
N PHE A 356 2.97 37.04 12.92
CA PHE A 356 2.05 37.30 11.83
C PHE A 356 0.65 36.80 12.18
N ALA A 357 -0.35 37.42 11.56
CA ALA A 357 -1.75 37.00 11.66
C ALA A 357 -2.29 36.69 10.26
N GLN A 358 -3.08 35.62 10.15
CA GLN A 358 -3.73 35.19 8.93
C GLN A 358 -5.24 35.14 9.15
N ARG A 359 -5.99 35.90 8.36
CA ARG A 359 -7.46 35.84 8.39
C ARG A 359 -7.95 34.78 7.44
N PHE A 360 -9.01 34.08 7.82
CA PHE A 360 -9.66 33.09 6.97
C PHE A 360 -11.17 33.12 7.12
N SER A 361 -11.86 32.64 6.09
CA SER A 361 -13.29 32.42 6.08
C SER A 361 -13.67 31.17 5.29
N ARG A 362 -14.67 30.46 5.81
CA ARG A 362 -15.24 29.27 5.17
C ARG A 362 -16.76 29.27 5.33
N THR A 363 -17.47 29.21 4.21
CA THR A 363 -18.90 28.90 4.19
C THR A 363 -19.09 27.41 4.38
N LEU A 364 -19.88 27.01 5.38
CA LEU A 364 -20.27 25.62 5.57
C LEU A 364 -21.39 25.28 4.58
N PRO A 365 -21.49 24.03 4.07
CA PRO A 365 -22.58 23.63 3.19
C PRO A 365 -23.94 23.67 3.92
N PHE A 366 -23.94 23.36 5.22
CA PHE A 366 -25.05 23.48 6.16
C PHE A 366 -24.47 23.75 7.56
N PRO A 367 -25.25 24.31 8.51
CA PRO A 367 -24.80 24.56 9.88
C PRO A 367 -24.28 23.29 10.55
N ASP A 368 -23.32 23.41 11.47
CA ASP A 368 -22.93 22.28 12.31
C ASP A 368 -23.84 22.29 13.56
N GLU A 369 -24.20 21.12 14.12
CA GLU A 369 -25.00 21.03 15.36
C GLU A 369 -24.34 21.83 16.51
N ASN A 370 -23.00 21.93 16.50
CA ASN A 370 -22.23 22.69 17.48
C ASN A 370 -22.02 24.17 17.13
N LYS A 371 -22.30 24.59 15.89
CA LYS A 371 -22.07 25.95 15.39
C LYS A 371 -23.24 26.40 14.53
N GLU A 372 -24.12 27.23 15.09
CA GLU A 372 -25.25 27.89 14.38
C GLU A 372 -24.83 28.86 13.25
N ARG A 373 -23.54 28.91 12.88
CA ARG A 373 -23.00 29.87 11.91
C ARG A 373 -22.75 29.22 10.56
N TYR A 374 -23.51 29.68 9.57
CA TYR A 374 -23.31 29.34 8.15
C TYR A 374 -21.93 29.79 7.61
N LEU A 375 -21.37 30.86 8.16
CA LEU A 375 -20.06 31.40 7.79
C LEU A 375 -19.10 31.41 8.98
N VAL A 376 -18.07 30.58 8.93
CA VAL A 376 -17.01 30.53 9.93
C VAL A 376 -15.91 31.51 9.51
N LYS A 377 -15.71 32.56 10.31
CA LYS A 377 -14.58 33.48 10.19
C LYS A 377 -13.66 33.31 11.40
N GLY A 378 -12.36 33.33 11.14
CA GLY A 378 -11.36 33.26 12.19
C GLY A 378 -10.05 33.92 11.80
N THR A 379 -9.16 34.03 12.77
CA THR A 379 -7.79 34.48 12.56
C THR A 379 -6.84 33.47 13.17
N ASN A 380 -5.80 33.09 12.46
CA ASN A 380 -4.66 32.33 13.02
C ASN A 380 -3.54 33.30 13.38
N VAL A 381 -2.83 33.06 14.47
CA VAL A 381 -1.65 33.84 14.87
C VAL A 381 -0.48 32.90 14.99
N TYR A 382 0.62 33.21 14.32
CA TYR A 382 1.84 32.42 14.42
C TYR A 382 3.07 33.30 14.59
N GLY A 383 4.00 32.83 15.42
CA GLY A 383 5.29 33.45 15.66
C GLY A 383 6.43 32.55 15.19
N ILE A 384 7.38 33.08 14.44
CA ILE A 384 8.55 32.35 13.94
C ILE A 384 9.76 32.72 14.81
N LEU A 385 10.35 31.70 15.44
CA LEU A 385 11.67 31.78 16.04
C LEU A 385 12.70 31.33 15.01
N ARG A 386 13.51 32.27 14.51
CA ARG A 386 14.56 31.98 13.53
C ARG A 386 15.74 31.24 14.14
N ALA A 387 16.23 30.22 13.45
CA ALA A 387 17.44 29.51 13.85
C ALA A 387 18.66 30.45 13.83
N PRO A 388 19.45 30.51 14.92
CA PRO A 388 20.58 31.44 15.02
C PRO A 388 21.79 31.06 14.16
N ARG A 389 21.99 29.78 13.80
CA ARG A 389 23.23 29.27 13.18
C ARG A 389 23.03 28.43 11.92
N ALA A 390 21.86 28.49 11.28
CA ALA A 390 21.50 27.62 10.17
C ALA A 390 20.84 28.40 9.02
N PRO A 391 20.83 27.86 7.78
CA PRO A 391 20.33 28.55 6.58
C PRO A 391 18.80 28.77 6.54
N ARG A 392 18.07 28.45 7.62
CA ARG A 392 16.60 28.66 7.76
C ARG A 392 15.77 27.94 6.68
N THR A 393 16.31 26.86 6.13
CA THR A 393 15.67 26.06 5.07
C THR A 393 14.63 25.07 5.59
N GLU A 394 14.60 24.84 6.90
CA GLU A 394 13.73 23.85 7.54
C GLU A 394 13.05 24.44 8.78
N ALA A 395 11.87 23.93 9.09
CA ALA A 395 11.05 24.39 10.21
C ALA A 395 10.44 23.23 11.02
N LEU A 396 10.15 23.49 12.29
CA LEU A 396 9.33 22.67 13.18
C LEU A 396 8.11 23.49 13.62
N VAL A 397 6.97 22.84 13.86
CA VAL A 397 5.73 23.54 14.24
C VAL A 397 5.20 23.05 15.59
N LEU A 398 5.05 23.96 16.55
CA LEU A 398 4.30 23.75 17.78
C LEU A 398 2.97 24.49 17.68
N SER A 399 1.86 23.75 17.65
CA SER A 399 0.52 24.33 17.57
C SER A 399 -0.29 24.15 18.85
N ALA A 400 -1.20 25.08 19.11
CA ALA A 400 -2.24 24.95 20.12
C ALA A 400 -3.57 25.49 19.57
N PRO A 401 -4.59 24.65 19.36
CA PRO A 401 -5.89 25.09 18.88
C PRO A 401 -6.62 25.94 19.93
N CYS A 402 -7.42 26.90 19.46
CA CYS A 402 -8.25 27.76 20.28
C CYS A 402 -9.66 27.90 19.70
N THR A 403 -10.60 27.12 20.21
CA THR A 403 -12.02 27.23 19.82
C THR A 403 -12.83 28.03 20.83
N PRO A 404 -13.86 28.79 20.40
CA PRO A 404 -14.81 29.42 21.32
C PRO A 404 -15.44 28.38 22.25
N GLY A 405 -15.31 28.56 23.57
CA GLY A 405 -15.80 27.61 24.58
C GLY A 405 -14.78 26.55 25.04
N ASP A 406 -13.73 26.29 24.26
CA ASP A 406 -12.70 25.30 24.63
C ASP A 406 -11.74 25.86 25.72
N ASN A 407 -11.31 24.98 26.62
CA ASN A 407 -10.45 25.27 27.77
C ASN A 407 -8.96 24.99 27.49
N ASN A 408 -8.53 24.95 26.23
CA ASN A 408 -7.13 24.76 25.83
C ASN A 408 -6.17 25.93 26.16
N ASN A 409 -6.54 26.78 27.13
CA ASN A 409 -5.78 27.97 27.52
C ASN A 409 -4.39 27.61 28.08
N GLN A 410 -4.28 26.44 28.72
CA GLN A 410 -3.02 25.97 29.28
C GLN A 410 -2.00 25.59 28.21
N ALA A 411 -2.44 24.98 27.10
CA ALA A 411 -1.56 24.68 25.98
C ALA A 411 -0.98 25.96 25.38
N VAL A 412 -1.81 27.00 25.21
CA VAL A 412 -1.34 28.33 24.76
C VAL A 412 -0.33 28.92 25.75
N GLY A 413 -0.61 28.84 27.06
CA GLY A 413 0.32 29.28 28.10
C GLY A 413 1.67 28.55 28.06
N LEU A 414 1.66 27.22 27.89
CA LEU A 414 2.85 26.38 27.76
C LEU A 414 3.63 26.66 26.47
N LEU A 415 2.93 26.79 25.34
CA LEU A 415 3.50 27.16 24.04
C LEU A 415 4.24 28.49 24.14
N LEU A 416 3.63 29.50 24.76
CA LEU A 416 4.24 30.81 24.99
C LEU A 416 5.42 30.77 25.98
N GLY A 417 5.34 29.93 27.02
CA GLY A 417 6.44 29.68 27.95
C GLY A 417 7.64 29.02 27.28
N LEU A 418 7.40 28.01 26.44
CA LEU A 418 8.41 27.34 25.62
C LEU A 418 9.03 28.30 24.60
N ALA A 419 8.24 29.15 23.95
CA ALA A 419 8.76 30.16 23.04
C ALA A 419 9.77 31.09 23.71
N GLN A 420 9.46 31.60 24.91
CA GLN A 420 10.39 32.42 25.69
C GLN A 420 11.66 31.65 26.06
N TYR A 421 11.51 30.38 26.46
CA TYR A 421 12.66 29.56 26.84
C TYR A 421 13.54 29.22 25.63
N PHE A 422 12.95 28.79 24.51
CA PHE A 422 13.64 28.41 23.27
C PHE A 422 14.39 29.60 22.68
N ARG A 423 13.87 30.82 22.79
CA ARG A 423 14.55 32.04 22.34
C ARG A 423 15.93 32.22 22.96
N ASN A 424 16.12 31.79 24.20
CA ASN A 424 17.39 31.91 24.92
C ASN A 424 18.39 30.78 24.62
N GLN A 425 18.01 29.79 23.81
CA GLN A 425 18.83 28.63 23.50
C GLN A 425 19.53 28.79 22.14
N VAL A 426 20.80 28.41 22.07
CA VAL A 426 21.64 28.62 20.87
C VAL A 426 21.67 27.39 19.94
N TYR A 427 21.19 26.24 20.40
CA TYR A 427 21.35 24.96 19.70
C TYR A 427 20.30 24.68 18.61
N TRP A 428 19.40 25.62 18.30
CA TRP A 428 18.40 25.43 17.25
C TRP A 428 19.02 25.54 15.85
N ALA A 429 18.81 24.52 15.04
CA ALA A 429 19.22 24.43 13.65
C ALA A 429 18.05 24.62 12.68
N LYS A 430 16.81 24.45 13.15
CA LYS A 430 15.59 24.68 12.37
C LYS A 430 14.82 25.88 12.91
N ASP A 431 14.08 26.56 12.05
CA ASP A 431 13.12 27.57 12.49
C ASP A 431 12.03 26.88 13.32
N ILE A 432 11.55 27.52 14.38
CA ILE A 432 10.44 26.98 15.20
C ILE A 432 9.25 27.92 15.06
N ILE A 433 8.16 27.38 14.54
CA ILE A 433 6.90 28.09 14.34
C ILE A 433 5.98 27.76 15.51
N PHE A 434 5.57 28.79 16.24
CA PHE A 434 4.59 28.70 17.31
C PHE A 434 3.25 29.18 16.78
N LEU A 435 2.29 28.27 16.59
CA LEU A 435 1.00 28.53 15.96
C LEU A 435 -0.14 28.43 16.98
N VAL A 436 -1.01 29.43 16.99
CA VAL A 436 -2.31 29.37 17.67
C VAL A 436 -3.37 29.59 16.62
N ASN A 437 -4.11 28.52 16.31
CA ASN A 437 -5.16 28.49 15.29
C ASN A 437 -6.54 28.60 15.94
N GLU A 438 -7.43 29.36 15.31
CA GLU A 438 -8.82 29.51 15.75
C GLU A 438 -9.72 28.47 15.07
N HIS A 439 -10.73 27.95 15.76
CA HIS A 439 -11.65 26.91 15.24
C HIS A 439 -10.97 25.57 14.86
N ASP A 440 -10.00 25.12 15.68
CA ASP A 440 -9.31 23.84 15.58
C ASP A 440 -8.86 23.50 14.13
N LEU A 441 -9.42 22.43 13.56
CA LEU A 441 -9.12 21.90 12.24
C LEU A 441 -9.36 22.89 11.10
N ILE A 442 -10.38 23.76 11.18
CA ILE A 442 -10.68 24.73 10.11
C ILE A 442 -9.56 25.77 10.03
N GLY A 443 -9.14 26.31 11.17
CA GLY A 443 -8.03 27.27 11.23
C GLY A 443 -6.72 26.61 10.81
N MET A 444 -6.47 25.37 11.24
CA MET A 444 -5.28 24.63 10.84
C MET A 444 -5.23 24.38 9.32
N GLN A 445 -6.35 23.98 8.71
CA GLN A 445 -6.46 23.80 7.26
C GLN A 445 -6.17 25.11 6.52
N ALA A 446 -6.72 26.23 6.97
CA ALA A 446 -6.47 27.56 6.39
C ALA A 446 -4.97 27.92 6.41
N TRP A 447 -4.32 27.60 7.52
CA TRP A 447 -2.90 27.90 7.71
C TRP A 447 -2.02 27.02 6.83
N LEU A 448 -2.28 25.71 6.78
CA LEU A 448 -1.56 24.78 5.92
C LEU A 448 -1.73 25.10 4.44
N GLU A 449 -2.94 25.38 3.99
CA GLU A 449 -3.21 25.80 2.60
C GLU A 449 -2.49 27.09 2.24
N GLY A 450 -2.52 28.09 3.13
CA GLY A 450 -1.74 29.33 2.99
C GLY A 450 -0.23 29.10 2.98
N TYR A 451 0.26 28.13 3.76
CA TYR A 451 1.68 27.80 3.87
C TYR A 451 2.22 27.09 2.63
N HIS A 452 1.43 26.19 2.04
CA HIS A 452 1.79 25.44 0.84
C HIS A 452 1.34 26.09 -0.48
N HIS A 453 0.61 27.21 -0.41
CA HIS A 453 0.01 27.89 -1.56
C HIS A 453 -0.92 26.99 -2.38
N THR A 454 -1.74 26.20 -1.68
CA THR A 454 -2.73 25.29 -2.28
C THR A 454 -4.13 25.69 -1.83
N ASN A 455 -5.13 25.64 -2.71
CA ASN A 455 -6.54 25.84 -2.33
C ASN A 455 -7.35 24.61 -2.72
N THR A 456 -7.28 23.58 -1.88
CA THR A 456 -7.91 22.29 -2.17
C THR A 456 -9.34 22.21 -1.63
N THR A 457 -9.62 22.93 -0.55
CA THR A 457 -10.90 22.90 0.14
C THR A 457 -11.83 24.02 -0.32
N GLY A 458 -11.34 25.03 -1.05
CA GLY A 458 -12.12 26.21 -1.42
C GLY A 458 -12.25 27.20 -0.26
N MET A 459 -11.26 27.23 0.64
CA MET A 459 -11.25 28.14 1.77
C MET A 459 -10.67 29.50 1.36
N ASP A 460 -11.27 30.58 1.85
CA ASP A 460 -10.74 31.92 1.65
C ASP A 460 -9.75 32.23 2.76
N TRP A 461 -8.50 32.52 2.41
CA TRP A 461 -7.45 32.87 3.35
C TRP A 461 -6.62 34.05 2.86
N SER A 462 -6.16 34.89 3.79
CA SER A 462 -5.23 35.98 3.49
C SER A 462 -3.81 35.42 3.27
N PRO A 463 -3.01 35.96 2.35
CA PRO A 463 -1.64 35.50 2.11
C PRO A 463 -0.77 35.63 3.37
N LEU A 464 0.07 34.62 3.62
CA LEU A 464 1.00 34.62 4.74
C LEU A 464 2.08 35.69 4.53
N GLN A 465 2.20 36.61 5.48
CA GLN A 465 3.18 37.70 5.45
C GLN A 465 4.61 37.22 5.79
N GLY A 466 4.73 36.12 6.55
CA GLY A 466 6.00 35.53 6.91
C GLY A 466 5.98 34.01 6.78
N ARG A 467 7.09 33.43 6.33
CA ARG A 467 7.22 31.98 6.12
C ARG A 467 8.53 31.44 6.68
N GLY A 468 8.49 30.21 7.18
CA GLY A 468 9.66 29.41 7.51
C GLY A 468 10.14 28.57 6.33
N GLY A 469 11.17 27.74 6.55
CA GLY A 469 11.60 26.72 5.59
C GLY A 469 10.66 25.50 5.53
N SER A 470 11.03 24.43 4.82
CA SER A 470 10.22 23.20 4.76
C SER A 470 9.91 22.67 6.15
N ILE A 471 8.63 22.46 6.48
CA ILE A 471 8.23 21.88 7.76
C ILE A 471 8.66 20.41 7.77
N GLN A 472 9.42 20.01 8.77
CA GLN A 472 9.92 18.64 8.93
C GLN A 472 9.05 17.81 9.88
N ALA A 473 8.59 18.41 10.97
CA ALA A 473 7.69 17.77 11.93
C ALA A 473 6.84 18.81 12.67
N ALA A 474 5.69 18.38 13.17
CA ALA A 474 4.77 19.21 13.95
C ALA A 474 4.26 18.49 15.20
N LEU A 475 4.00 19.24 16.27
CA LEU A 475 3.31 18.73 17.46
C LEU A 475 2.19 19.70 17.82
N SER A 476 0.99 19.17 18.04
CA SER A 476 -0.15 19.94 18.53
C SER A 476 -0.44 19.64 19.99
N LEU A 477 -0.74 20.67 20.78
CA LEU A 477 -0.99 20.57 22.22
C LEU A 477 -2.45 20.85 22.56
N GLU A 478 -3.09 19.90 23.25
CA GLU A 478 -4.45 20.02 23.74
C GLU A 478 -4.48 19.72 25.26
N LEU A 479 -4.39 20.77 26.07
CA LEU A 479 -4.41 20.74 27.53
C LEU A 479 -5.69 21.43 28.04
N SER A 480 -6.80 20.70 28.03
CA SER A 480 -8.13 21.23 28.32
C SER A 480 -8.47 21.37 29.81
N SER A 481 -7.65 20.81 30.72
CA SER A 481 -7.89 20.77 32.17
C SER A 481 -6.79 21.49 32.93
N ASP A 482 -7.15 22.14 34.05
CA ASP A 482 -6.17 22.82 34.88
C ASP A 482 -5.17 21.88 35.57
N VAL A 483 -5.63 20.64 35.78
CA VAL A 483 -4.87 19.55 36.38
C VAL A 483 -4.72 18.47 35.32
N ILE A 484 -3.47 18.11 35.03
CA ILE A 484 -3.13 17.07 34.06
C ILE A 484 -2.58 15.88 34.84
N THR A 485 -3.25 14.73 34.71
CA THR A 485 -2.88 13.49 35.38
C THR A 485 -1.95 12.66 34.49
N SER A 486 -2.23 12.61 33.19
CA SER A 486 -1.48 11.86 32.18
C SER A 486 -1.51 12.55 30.82
N LEU A 487 -0.60 12.14 29.94
CA LEU A 487 -0.55 12.59 28.55
C LEU A 487 -0.95 11.47 27.59
N ASP A 488 -1.94 11.73 26.75
CA ASP A 488 -2.41 10.83 25.69
C ASP A 488 -1.81 11.24 24.35
N LEU A 489 -1.31 10.25 23.61
CA LEU A 489 -0.81 10.46 22.26
C LEU A 489 -1.89 10.11 21.24
N VAL A 490 -2.22 11.06 20.36
CA VAL A 490 -3.19 10.90 19.29
C VAL A 490 -2.48 10.98 17.95
N LEU A 491 -2.75 9.98 17.09
CA LEU A 491 -1.99 9.72 15.86
C LEU A 491 -2.89 9.57 14.63
N GLU A 492 -4.20 9.40 14.82
CA GLU A 492 -5.14 9.13 13.75
C GLU A 492 -5.42 10.39 12.92
N GLY A 493 -4.92 10.38 11.69
CA GLY A 493 -5.11 11.43 10.72
C GLY A 493 -6.26 11.19 9.73
N LEU A 494 -6.32 12.09 8.74
CA LEU A 494 -7.33 12.06 7.69
C LEU A 494 -7.21 10.76 6.87
N ASN A 495 -8.35 10.13 6.56
CA ASN A 495 -8.45 8.91 5.76
C ASN A 495 -7.65 7.71 6.30
N GLY A 496 -7.36 7.66 7.60
CA GLY A 496 -6.60 6.57 8.22
C GLY A 496 -5.09 6.68 8.07
N GLN A 497 -4.58 7.84 7.65
CA GLN A 497 -3.14 8.13 7.65
C GLN A 497 -2.60 8.18 9.08
N LEU A 498 -1.38 7.67 9.25
CA LEU A 498 -0.65 7.71 10.51
C LEU A 498 0.70 8.40 10.30
N PRO A 499 1.22 9.11 11.31
CA PRO A 499 2.58 9.58 11.30
C PRO A 499 3.53 8.38 11.35
N ASN A 500 4.79 8.64 11.03
CA ASN A 500 5.86 7.72 11.24
C ASN A 500 5.96 7.28 12.73
N LEU A 501 6.07 5.96 12.96
CA LEU A 501 6.12 5.34 14.28
C LEU A 501 7.22 5.88 15.20
N ASP A 502 8.36 6.35 14.65
CA ASP A 502 9.43 6.92 15.45
C ASP A 502 9.00 8.19 16.20
N LEU A 503 8.01 8.94 15.70
CA LEU A 503 7.46 10.09 16.44
C LEU A 503 6.73 9.64 17.72
N ALA A 504 6.00 8.52 17.64
CA ALA A 504 5.33 7.92 18.80
C ALA A 504 6.34 7.31 19.78
N ASN A 505 7.36 6.63 19.25
CA ASN A 505 8.43 6.05 20.06
C ASN A 505 9.23 7.14 20.79
N LEU A 506 9.46 8.28 20.14
CA LEU A 506 10.11 9.45 20.74
C LEU A 506 9.32 9.98 21.93
N PHE A 507 8.00 10.15 21.77
CA PHE A 507 7.11 10.57 22.85
C PHE A 507 7.18 9.59 24.03
N TYR A 508 7.04 8.28 23.76
CA TYR A 508 7.05 7.26 24.80
C TYR A 508 8.40 7.21 25.55
N ALA A 509 9.52 7.30 24.83
CA ALA A 509 10.85 7.30 25.42
C ALA A 509 11.09 8.49 26.36
N PHE A 510 10.59 9.69 26.01
CA PHE A 510 10.68 10.85 26.92
C PHE A 510 9.71 10.77 28.10
N CYS A 511 8.50 10.23 27.90
CA CYS A 511 7.58 9.95 29.02
C CYS A 511 8.24 9.03 30.05
N GLN A 512 8.87 7.93 29.60
CA GLN A 512 9.58 7.02 30.48
C GLN A 512 10.76 7.68 31.19
N LYS A 513 11.58 8.45 30.47
CA LYS A 513 12.75 9.12 31.04
C LYS A 513 12.38 10.14 32.12
N ILE A 514 11.34 10.94 31.87
CA ILE A 514 10.94 12.04 32.77
C ILE A 514 10.01 11.54 33.88
N GLY A 515 9.42 10.34 33.74
CA GLY A 515 8.47 9.78 34.69
C GLY A 515 7.06 10.35 34.54
N VAL A 516 6.63 10.63 33.30
CA VAL A 516 5.27 11.10 33.00
C VAL A 516 4.39 9.92 32.61
N LEU A 517 3.21 9.85 33.22
CA LEU A 517 2.20 8.85 32.87
C LEU A 517 1.70 9.09 31.44
N CYS A 518 1.77 8.07 30.60
CA CYS A 518 1.33 8.17 29.21
C CYS A 518 0.24 7.15 28.89
N THR A 519 -0.66 7.54 27.99
CA THR A 519 -1.76 6.73 27.49
C THR A 519 -1.80 6.74 25.97
N ILE A 520 -2.44 5.73 25.39
CA ILE A 520 -2.86 5.73 23.99
C ILE A 520 -4.33 5.35 23.97
N GLN A 521 -5.14 6.06 23.16
CA GLN A 521 -6.60 5.90 23.17
C GLN A 521 -7.25 6.14 24.55
N GLY A 522 -6.62 6.94 25.42
CA GLY A 522 -7.06 7.14 26.80
C GLY A 522 -6.89 5.94 27.72
N LYS A 523 -6.24 4.86 27.25
CA LYS A 523 -5.96 3.64 28.03
C LYS A 523 -4.52 3.64 28.55
N LEU A 524 -4.36 3.19 29.79
CA LEU A 524 -3.06 3.16 30.48
C LEU A 524 -2.18 2.03 29.93
N GLN A 525 -0.87 2.27 29.84
CA GLN A 525 0.08 1.22 29.51
C GLN A 525 0.11 0.15 30.61
N ARG A 526 -0.02 -1.12 30.21
CA ARG A 526 0.06 -2.29 31.08
C ARG A 526 1.28 -3.13 30.72
N ASN A 527 1.88 -3.76 31.73
CA ASN A 527 3.06 -4.61 31.58
C ASN A 527 2.74 -6.10 31.76
N ASP A 528 1.50 -6.45 32.10
CA ASP A 528 1.05 -7.82 32.37
C ASP A 528 0.46 -8.50 31.12
N TRP A 529 1.27 -8.61 30.07
CA TRP A 529 0.87 -9.15 28.75
C TRP A 529 0.42 -10.61 28.78
N ASP A 530 0.97 -11.41 29.69
CA ASP A 530 0.60 -12.83 29.89
C ASP A 530 -0.78 -12.99 30.54
N SER A 531 -1.31 -11.95 31.17
CA SER A 531 -2.59 -12.04 31.88
C SER A 531 -3.76 -11.90 30.91
N VAL A 532 -4.84 -12.64 31.14
CA VAL A 532 -6.09 -12.51 30.36
C VAL A 532 -6.60 -11.07 30.38
N SER A 533 -6.41 -10.37 31.51
CA SER A 533 -6.79 -8.96 31.63
C SER A 533 -5.91 -8.03 30.81
N GLY A 534 -4.60 -8.31 30.70
CA GLY A 534 -3.66 -7.56 29.86
C GLY A 534 -3.92 -7.78 28.37
N TYR A 535 -4.21 -9.02 27.96
CA TYR A 535 -4.64 -9.33 26.59
C TYR A 535 -5.94 -8.60 26.24
N SER A 536 -6.98 -8.70 27.08
CA SER A 536 -8.26 -8.01 26.85
C SER A 536 -8.09 -6.50 26.71
N HIS A 537 -7.28 -5.90 27.58
CA HIS A 537 -6.94 -4.48 27.52
C HIS A 537 -6.22 -4.10 26.21
N SER A 538 -5.29 -4.95 25.76
CA SER A 538 -4.54 -4.75 24.51
C SER A 538 -5.44 -4.84 23.28
N VAL A 539 -6.36 -5.82 23.26
CA VAL A 539 -7.40 -5.96 22.23
C VAL A 539 -8.30 -4.73 22.21
N GLN A 540 -8.78 -4.27 23.37
CA GLN A 540 -9.63 -3.09 23.50
C GLN A 540 -8.93 -1.83 22.96
N THR A 541 -7.66 -1.64 23.31
CA THR A 541 -6.84 -0.50 22.85
C THR A 541 -6.62 -0.55 21.34
N MET A 542 -6.28 -1.73 20.80
CA MET A 542 -6.12 -1.95 19.37
C MET A 542 -7.44 -1.71 18.61
N MET A 543 -8.57 -2.20 19.13
CA MET A 543 -9.89 -1.98 18.53
C MET A 543 -10.30 -0.50 18.56
N LEU A 544 -10.03 0.23 19.64
CA LEU A 544 -10.25 1.68 19.67
C LEU A 544 -9.48 2.40 18.56
N MET A 545 -8.21 2.04 18.35
CA MET A 545 -7.40 2.60 17.27
C MET A 545 -7.98 2.25 15.89
N VAL A 546 -8.43 1.01 15.68
CA VAL A 546 -9.10 0.57 14.44
C VAL A 546 -10.37 1.37 14.18
N MET A 547 -11.23 1.55 15.18
CA MET A 547 -12.46 2.33 15.04
C MET A 547 -12.18 3.80 14.71
N LYS A 548 -11.18 4.41 15.36
CA LYS A 548 -10.78 5.79 15.06
C LYS A 548 -10.20 5.92 13.65
N GLN A 549 -9.33 5.02 13.22
CA GLN A 549 -8.80 5.02 11.85
C GLN A 549 -9.91 4.81 10.81
N ALA A 550 -10.83 3.87 11.06
CA ALA A 550 -11.93 3.57 10.15
C ALA A 550 -12.87 4.76 9.92
N SER A 551 -13.03 5.64 10.91
CA SER A 551 -13.84 6.87 10.77
C SER A 551 -13.31 7.82 9.69
N GLY A 552 -12.02 7.74 9.34
CA GLY A 552 -11.38 8.58 8.33
C GLY A 552 -11.29 10.07 8.67
N ARG A 553 -11.78 10.49 9.85
CA ARG A 553 -11.69 11.87 10.34
C ARG A 553 -10.38 12.10 11.09
N PRO A 554 -9.78 13.30 11.03
CA PRO A 554 -8.64 13.65 11.86
C PRO A 554 -9.09 13.85 13.32
N TRP A 555 -8.46 13.15 14.28
CA TRP A 555 -8.81 13.24 15.71
C TRP A 555 -8.08 14.37 16.46
N GLY A 556 -7.23 15.11 15.75
CA GLY A 556 -6.59 16.34 16.20
C GLY A 556 -5.93 17.05 15.02
N ASP A 557 -5.45 18.28 15.26
CA ASP A 557 -4.85 19.14 14.21
C ASP A 557 -3.72 18.49 13.42
N HIS A 558 -2.95 17.60 14.06
CA HIS A 558 -1.87 16.85 13.42
C HIS A 558 -2.33 16.07 12.18
N GLY A 559 -3.59 15.61 12.16
CA GLY A 559 -4.12 14.78 11.08
C GLY A 559 -4.13 15.46 9.72
N LEU A 560 -4.15 16.80 9.69
CA LEU A 560 -4.09 17.59 8.45
C LEU A 560 -2.67 17.78 7.92
N PHE A 561 -1.64 17.70 8.78
CA PHE A 561 -0.24 17.78 8.39
C PHE A 561 0.21 16.57 7.56
N LEU A 562 -0.32 15.38 7.86
CA LEU A 562 0.04 14.13 7.19
C LEU A 562 -0.25 14.16 5.68
N ARG A 563 -1.30 14.89 5.26
CA ARG A 563 -1.62 15.12 3.84
C ARG A 563 -0.49 15.81 3.08
N TYR A 564 0.33 16.61 3.76
CA TYR A 564 1.48 17.32 3.19
C TYR A 564 2.80 16.57 3.43
N HIS A 565 2.74 15.30 3.84
CA HIS A 565 3.90 14.49 4.23
C HIS A 565 4.74 15.15 5.35
N ILE A 566 4.06 15.82 6.29
CA ILE A 566 4.66 16.37 7.50
C ILE A 566 4.31 15.46 8.66
N GLU A 567 5.33 14.90 9.31
CA GLU A 567 5.14 14.00 10.44
C GLU A 567 4.64 14.76 11.66
N ALA A 568 3.44 14.42 12.13
CA ALA A 568 2.80 15.17 13.20
C ALA A 568 1.99 14.29 14.16
N ALA A 569 1.92 14.70 15.41
CA ALA A 569 1.10 14.08 16.44
C ALA A 569 0.46 15.12 17.35
N THR A 570 -0.70 14.79 17.93
CA THR A 570 -1.33 15.62 18.98
C THR A 570 -1.07 14.99 20.34
N ILE A 571 -0.64 15.80 21.31
CA ILE A 571 -0.50 15.41 22.71
C ILE A 571 -1.67 16.01 23.49
N LYS A 572 -2.53 15.15 24.04
CA LYS A 572 -3.69 15.56 24.84
C LYS A 572 -3.43 15.36 26.33
N GLY A 573 -3.79 16.35 27.16
CA GLY A 573 -3.74 16.23 28.61
C GLY A 573 -5.03 15.62 29.16
N ILE A 574 -4.92 14.49 29.86
CA ILE A 574 -6.08 13.79 30.45
C ILE A 574 -6.11 14.00 31.98
N ASN A 575 -7.32 14.17 32.52
CA ASN A 575 -7.60 14.32 33.95
C ASN A 575 -8.48 13.18 34.51
N SER A 576 -8.08 11.93 34.24
CA SER A 576 -8.84 10.75 34.68
C SER A 576 -8.19 10.07 35.89
N PHE A 577 -6.87 10.20 36.06
CA PHE A 577 -6.11 9.46 37.07
C PHE A 577 -5.80 10.33 38.28
N ARG A 578 -6.81 10.59 39.13
CA ARG A 578 -6.73 11.53 40.28
C ARG A 578 -5.57 11.30 41.26
N GLN A 579 -4.98 10.10 41.27
CA GLN A 579 -3.83 9.76 42.12
C GLN A 579 -2.50 10.38 41.63
N TYR A 580 -2.44 10.77 40.36
CA TYR A 580 -1.24 11.31 39.73
C TYR A 580 -1.46 12.77 39.35
N LYS A 581 -0.42 13.58 39.48
CA LYS A 581 -0.41 14.96 39.02
C LYS A 581 0.90 15.23 38.31
N THR A 582 0.82 15.69 37.06
CA THR A 582 1.97 16.07 36.27
C THR A 582 2.08 17.58 36.23
N ASP A 583 3.21 18.12 36.68
CA ASP A 583 3.45 19.55 36.65
C ASP A 583 3.73 20.05 35.23
N THR A 584 3.30 21.28 34.92
CA THR A 584 3.53 21.91 33.62
C THR A 584 5.02 22.06 33.29
N THR A 585 5.87 22.19 34.30
CA THR A 585 7.34 22.18 34.15
C THR A 585 7.81 20.86 33.54
N THR A 586 7.25 19.74 34.00
CA THR A 586 7.57 18.38 33.54
C THR A 586 7.13 18.17 32.09
N ILE A 587 5.93 18.64 31.74
CA ILE A 587 5.43 18.63 30.34
C ILE A 587 6.33 19.49 29.44
N GLY A 588 6.73 20.68 29.92
CA GLY A 588 7.64 21.54 29.17
C GLY A 588 9.02 20.93 28.95
N ARG A 589 9.56 20.18 29.93
CA ARG A 589 10.81 19.40 29.75
C ARG A 589 10.63 18.30 28.71
N LEU A 590 9.51 17.59 28.72
CA LEU A 590 9.20 16.57 27.70
C LEU A 590 9.20 17.17 26.29
N LEU A 591 8.50 18.29 26.11
CA LEU A 591 8.45 18.98 24.82
C LEU A 591 9.81 19.55 24.42
N GLU A 592 10.58 20.12 25.35
CA GLU A 592 11.96 20.53 25.09
C GLU A 592 12.79 19.34 24.56
N GLY A 593 12.74 18.19 25.23
CA GLY A 593 13.45 16.97 24.83
C GLY A 593 13.07 16.52 23.42
N MET A 594 11.77 16.42 23.14
CA MET A 594 11.25 16.06 21.81
C MET A 594 11.71 17.04 20.73
N TYR A 595 11.57 18.35 20.94
CA TYR A 595 11.98 19.36 19.96
C TYR A 595 13.49 19.36 19.73
N ARG A 596 14.30 19.12 20.76
CA ARG A 596 15.76 18.97 20.59
C ARG A 596 16.12 17.79 19.70
N LYS A 597 15.32 16.71 19.73
CA LYS A 597 15.50 15.55 18.85
C LYS A 597 15.02 15.80 17.43
N LEU A 598 13.83 16.36 17.27
CA LEU A 598 13.33 16.76 15.95
C LEU A 598 14.24 17.79 15.27
N ASN A 599 14.85 18.68 16.05
CA ASN A 599 15.83 19.65 15.56
C ASN A 599 17.09 18.98 14.98
N ASN A 600 17.47 17.80 15.47
CA ASN A 600 18.64 17.04 15.01
C ASN A 600 18.36 16.11 13.82
N LEU A 601 17.11 15.99 13.36
CA LEU A 601 16.80 15.24 12.14
C LEU A 601 17.56 15.83 10.95
N LEU A 602 18.41 15.03 10.30
CA LEU A 602 19.16 15.47 9.11
C LEU A 602 18.38 15.22 7.81
N GLU A 603 17.53 14.21 7.83
CA GLU A 603 16.69 13.80 6.70
C GLU A 603 15.24 13.65 7.15
N ARG A 604 14.32 13.59 6.18
CA ARG A 604 12.94 13.21 6.45
C ARG A 604 12.88 11.77 6.94
N LEU A 605 11.88 11.51 7.78
CA LEU A 605 11.63 10.19 8.34
C LEU A 605 11.29 9.17 7.23
N HIS A 606 12.23 8.27 6.90
CA HIS A 606 12.11 7.37 5.74
C HIS A 606 12.25 5.87 6.05
N GLN A 607 12.70 5.47 7.25
CA GLN A 607 12.93 4.05 7.59
C GLN A 607 11.84 3.38 8.45
N SER A 608 10.92 4.15 9.04
CA SER A 608 9.96 3.62 10.01
C SER A 608 8.58 3.37 9.40
N TYR A 609 7.83 2.43 10.00
CA TYR A 609 6.55 1.96 9.48
C TYR A 609 5.48 3.07 9.50
N PHE A 610 4.77 3.24 8.38
CA PHE A 610 3.59 4.11 8.26
C PHE A 610 2.26 3.36 8.47
N PHE A 611 2.32 2.03 8.46
CA PHE A 611 1.17 1.14 8.53
C PHE A 611 1.34 0.20 9.72
N TYR A 612 0.71 0.57 10.85
CA TYR A 612 0.83 -0.16 12.11
C TYR A 612 -0.44 -0.04 12.95
N LEU A 613 -0.65 -1.02 13.83
CA LEU A 613 -1.64 -0.96 14.91
C LEU A 613 -0.91 -1.02 16.26
N MET A 614 -1.35 -0.26 17.24
CA MET A 614 -0.71 -0.21 18.55
C MET A 614 -1.65 -0.70 19.65
N PRO A 615 -1.50 -1.94 20.13
CA PRO A 615 -2.13 -2.38 21.37
C PRO A 615 -1.59 -1.64 22.60
N SER A 616 -0.39 -1.06 22.51
CA SER A 616 0.31 -0.30 23.56
C SER A 616 1.30 0.69 22.93
N LEU A 617 1.73 1.73 23.65
CA LEU A 617 2.84 2.59 23.19
C LEU A 617 4.19 1.86 23.15
N SER A 618 4.30 0.72 23.84
CA SER A 618 5.53 -0.07 23.89
C SER A 618 5.59 -1.16 22.82
N HIS A 619 4.45 -1.56 22.25
CA HIS A 619 4.34 -2.66 21.30
C HIS A 619 3.44 -2.30 20.11
N PHE A 620 3.84 -2.71 18.91
CA PHE A 620 3.09 -2.46 17.67
C PHE A 620 2.94 -3.75 16.84
N VAL A 621 1.92 -3.77 15.99
CA VAL A 621 1.65 -4.81 15.01
C VAL A 621 1.94 -4.23 13.63
N SER A 622 2.88 -4.84 12.90
CA SER A 622 3.23 -4.41 11.55
C SER A 622 2.23 -4.90 10.51
N ILE A 623 2.21 -4.25 9.34
CA ILE A 623 1.38 -4.65 8.19
C ILE A 623 1.51 -6.12 7.81
N GLY A 624 2.69 -6.71 7.97
CA GLY A 624 2.92 -8.13 7.67
C GLY A 624 2.09 -9.09 8.52
N TYR A 625 1.72 -8.70 9.74
CA TYR A 625 0.94 -9.54 10.66
C TYR A 625 -0.57 -9.35 10.53
N TYR A 626 -1.04 -8.12 10.33
CA TYR A 626 -2.49 -7.88 10.27
C TYR A 626 -3.10 -8.07 8.87
N MET A 627 -2.33 -7.89 7.79
CA MET A 627 -2.84 -8.04 6.42
C MET A 627 -3.35 -9.46 6.08
N PRO A 628 -2.75 -10.55 6.59
CA PRO A 628 -3.29 -11.90 6.44
C PRO A 628 -4.74 -12.06 6.93
N ALA A 629 -5.17 -11.36 7.99
CA ALA A 629 -6.57 -11.41 8.45
C ALA A 629 -7.54 -10.93 7.37
N PHE A 630 -7.21 -9.82 6.71
CA PHE A 630 -7.97 -9.32 5.56
C PHE A 630 -7.86 -10.25 4.35
N GLY A 631 -6.65 -10.77 4.08
CA GLY A 631 -6.42 -11.73 2.99
C GLY A 631 -7.31 -12.97 3.09
N LEU A 632 -7.48 -13.54 4.28
CA LEU A 632 -8.37 -14.68 4.53
C LEU A 632 -9.84 -14.35 4.21
N LEU A 633 -10.30 -13.13 4.52
CA LEU A 633 -11.64 -12.67 4.17
C LEU A 633 -11.78 -12.41 2.65
N ALA A 634 -10.77 -11.83 2.02
CA ALA A 634 -10.77 -11.53 0.59
C ALA A 634 -10.74 -12.80 -0.29
N VAL A 635 -10.06 -13.87 0.17
CA VAL A 635 -10.03 -15.17 -0.52
C VAL A 635 -11.43 -15.76 -0.68
N ILE A 636 -12.36 -15.51 0.27
CA ILE A 636 -13.75 -15.97 0.17
C ILE A 636 -14.42 -15.41 -1.08
N LEU A 637 -14.19 -14.13 -1.40
CA LEU A 637 -14.74 -13.49 -2.59
C LEU A 637 -14.17 -14.12 -3.87
N LEU A 638 -12.87 -14.40 -3.89
CA LEU A 638 -12.21 -15.05 -5.03
C LEU A 638 -12.73 -16.49 -5.24
N LEU A 639 -12.85 -17.28 -4.17
CA LEU A 639 -13.39 -18.63 -4.24
C LEU A 639 -14.85 -18.64 -4.73
N ARG A 640 -15.66 -17.66 -4.30
CA ARG A 640 -17.05 -17.50 -4.76
C ARG A 640 -17.14 -17.05 -6.21
N ALA A 641 -16.27 -16.14 -6.65
CA ALA A 641 -16.18 -15.75 -8.05
C ALA A 641 -15.78 -16.95 -8.94
N LEU A 642 -14.79 -17.74 -8.52
CA LEU A 642 -14.35 -18.94 -9.24
C LEU A 642 -15.45 -20.00 -9.33
N ASP A 643 -16.17 -20.26 -8.24
CA ASP A 643 -17.30 -21.21 -8.21
C ASP A 643 -18.42 -20.78 -9.16
N LEU A 644 -18.81 -19.50 -9.14
CA LEU A 644 -19.80 -18.96 -10.08
C LEU A 644 -19.32 -19.04 -11.53
N TRP A 645 -18.04 -18.74 -11.79
CA TRP A 645 -17.44 -18.85 -13.13
C TRP A 645 -17.47 -20.29 -13.66
N VAL A 646 -17.13 -21.26 -12.82
CA VAL A 646 -17.18 -22.69 -13.18
C VAL A 646 -18.61 -23.11 -13.48
N GLN A 647 -19.58 -22.74 -12.64
CA GLN A 647 -21.00 -23.07 -12.85
C GLN A 647 -21.56 -22.47 -14.14
N LEU A 648 -21.10 -21.28 -14.54
CA LEU A 648 -21.47 -20.65 -15.81
C LEU A 648 -20.79 -21.30 -17.02
N ALA A 649 -19.61 -21.88 -16.85
CA ALA A 649 -18.84 -22.49 -17.93
C ALA A 649 -19.21 -23.96 -18.21
N THR A 650 -19.77 -24.69 -17.24
CA THR A 650 -20.17 -26.10 -17.42
C THR A 650 -21.62 -26.23 -17.91
N PRO A 651 -21.87 -26.86 -19.09
CA PRO A 651 -23.24 -27.13 -19.54
C PRO A 651 -23.93 -28.18 -18.66
N PRO A 652 -25.27 -28.14 -18.51
CA PRO A 652 -26.01 -29.13 -17.75
C PRO A 652 -25.84 -30.54 -18.34
N PRO A 653 -25.83 -31.60 -17.51
CA PRO A 653 -25.76 -32.97 -18.00
C PRO A 653 -26.98 -33.30 -18.86
N ARG A 654 -26.77 -33.88 -20.05
CA ARG A 654 -27.84 -34.44 -20.88
C ARG A 654 -28.42 -35.66 -20.14
N THR A 655 -29.67 -35.58 -19.71
CA THR A 655 -30.43 -36.75 -19.24
C THR A 655 -30.72 -37.69 -20.40
N GLU A 656 -30.55 -39.00 -20.19
CA GLU A 656 -30.72 -40.06 -21.21
C GLU A 656 -32.19 -40.35 -21.58
N ASP A 657 -33.15 -39.66 -20.98
CA ASP A 657 -34.56 -39.78 -21.38
C ASP A 657 -34.89 -38.73 -22.44
N GLY A 658 -34.94 -39.18 -23.69
CA GLY A 658 -35.26 -38.37 -24.85
C GLY A 658 -36.70 -37.87 -24.87
N VAL A 659 -37.00 -36.80 -24.14
CA VAL A 659 -37.89 -35.70 -24.53
C VAL A 659 -37.41 -34.45 -23.80
N ALA A 660 -36.59 -33.63 -24.44
CA ALA A 660 -36.31 -32.28 -23.97
C ALA A 660 -37.14 -31.32 -24.80
N ASP A 661 -38.12 -30.68 -24.16
CA ASP A 661 -38.69 -29.44 -24.70
C ASP A 661 -37.53 -28.50 -24.99
N THR A 662 -37.44 -28.08 -26.24
CA THR A 662 -36.43 -27.16 -26.74
C THR A 662 -36.75 -25.76 -26.25
N GLU A 663 -36.72 -25.51 -24.93
CA GLU A 663 -36.55 -24.15 -24.43
C GLU A 663 -35.12 -23.74 -24.80
N GLN A 664 -35.00 -22.95 -25.86
CA GLN A 664 -33.79 -22.25 -26.23
C GLN A 664 -33.22 -21.57 -24.97
N MET A 665 -32.11 -22.09 -24.44
CA MET A 665 -31.30 -21.36 -23.45
C MET A 665 -30.79 -20.09 -24.12
N SER A 666 -31.57 -19.01 -24.01
CA SER A 666 -31.15 -17.68 -24.41
C SER A 666 -29.98 -17.27 -23.54
N SER A 667 -28.88 -16.87 -24.18
CA SER A 667 -27.79 -16.16 -23.49
C SER A 667 -28.40 -15.01 -22.68
N PRO A 668 -27.97 -14.77 -21.43
CA PRO A 668 -28.53 -13.71 -20.61
C PRO A 668 -28.45 -12.40 -21.39
N GLY A 669 -29.59 -11.75 -21.64
CA GLY A 669 -29.62 -10.47 -22.31
C GLY A 669 -28.76 -9.48 -21.53
N VAL A 670 -27.86 -8.76 -22.21
CA VAL A 670 -26.96 -7.77 -21.58
C VAL A 670 -27.75 -6.77 -20.70
N LEU A 671 -28.99 -6.49 -21.09
CA LEU A 671 -29.93 -5.64 -20.36
C LEU A 671 -30.28 -6.16 -18.96
N SER A 672 -30.33 -7.48 -18.76
CA SER A 672 -30.66 -8.11 -17.48
C SER A 672 -29.62 -7.84 -16.38
N VAL A 673 -28.35 -7.67 -16.78
CA VAL A 673 -27.23 -7.39 -15.86
C VAL A 673 -26.96 -5.88 -15.77
N LEU A 674 -27.05 -5.16 -16.90
CA LEU A 674 -26.73 -3.74 -16.96
C LEU A 674 -27.76 -2.87 -16.22
N THR A 675 -29.04 -3.21 -16.30
CA THR A 675 -30.14 -2.46 -15.65
C THR A 675 -29.98 -2.36 -14.13
N PRO A 676 -29.85 -3.47 -13.36
CA PRO A 676 -29.64 -3.37 -11.92
C PRO A 676 -28.32 -2.66 -11.57
N LEU A 677 -27.27 -2.83 -12.38
CA LEU A 677 -25.98 -2.16 -12.16
C LEU A 677 -26.10 -0.63 -12.26
N VAL A 678 -26.71 -0.13 -13.32
CA VAL A 678 -26.90 1.31 -13.55
C VAL A 678 -27.82 1.91 -12.50
N ILE A 679 -28.97 1.28 -12.21
CA ILE A 679 -29.94 1.81 -11.24
C ILE A 679 -29.30 1.88 -9.85
N SER A 680 -28.58 0.83 -9.41
CA SER A 680 -27.89 0.85 -8.11
C SER A 680 -26.86 1.99 -8.01
N HIS A 681 -26.11 2.26 -9.08
CA HIS A 681 -25.13 3.36 -9.08
C HIS A 681 -25.80 4.74 -9.16
N LEU A 682 -26.90 4.88 -9.89
CA LEU A 682 -27.71 6.10 -9.89
C LEU A 682 -28.29 6.40 -8.50
N THR A 683 -28.73 5.38 -7.75
CA THR A 683 -29.15 5.54 -6.35
C THR A 683 -27.98 5.98 -5.47
N GLY A 684 -26.76 5.47 -5.69
CA GLY A 684 -25.56 5.94 -5.00
C GLY A 684 -25.20 7.40 -5.31
N VAL A 685 -25.28 7.80 -6.58
CA VAL A 685 -25.08 9.20 -7.00
C VAL A 685 -26.14 10.12 -6.39
N ALA A 686 -27.39 9.67 -6.35
CA ALA A 686 -28.47 10.39 -5.66
C ALA A 686 -28.17 10.55 -4.16
N LEU A 687 -27.71 9.48 -3.49
CA LEU A 687 -27.33 9.51 -2.08
C LEU A 687 -26.16 10.46 -1.80
N TYR A 688 -25.26 10.68 -2.78
CA TYR A 688 -24.13 11.59 -2.67
C TYR A 688 -24.52 13.06 -2.93
N MET A 689 -25.35 13.33 -3.95
CA MET A 689 -25.64 14.71 -4.40
C MET A 689 -26.86 15.35 -3.73
N LEU A 690 -27.96 14.59 -3.57
CA LEU A 690 -29.24 15.15 -3.14
C LEU A 690 -29.29 15.64 -1.68
N PRO A 691 -28.61 15.02 -0.69
CA PRO A 691 -28.69 15.51 0.68
C PRO A 691 -28.30 16.99 0.82
N ILE A 692 -27.23 17.42 0.16
CA ILE A 692 -26.82 18.84 0.16
C ILE A 692 -27.65 19.64 -0.86
N GLY A 693 -27.88 19.10 -2.06
CA GLY A 693 -28.55 19.84 -3.14
C GLY A 693 -30.04 20.13 -2.90
N PHE A 694 -30.72 19.37 -2.05
CA PHE A 694 -32.16 19.49 -1.80
C PHE A 694 -32.49 20.06 -0.41
N GLN A 695 -31.48 20.44 0.39
CA GLN A 695 -31.67 20.89 1.76
C GLN A 695 -32.58 22.15 1.85
N GLU A 696 -32.41 23.12 0.96
CA GLU A 696 -33.21 24.37 0.95
C GLU A 696 -34.69 24.08 0.68
N VAL A 697 -34.97 23.21 -0.28
CA VAL A 697 -36.35 22.82 -0.63
C VAL A 697 -37.00 22.03 0.51
N ALA A 698 -36.24 21.17 1.19
CA ALA A 698 -36.74 20.39 2.31
C ALA A 698 -37.10 21.28 3.51
N VAL A 699 -36.29 22.29 3.83
CA VAL A 699 -36.57 23.25 4.92
C VAL A 699 -37.77 24.15 4.60
N GLU A 700 -38.01 24.48 3.32
CA GLU A 700 -39.19 25.25 2.92
C GLU A 700 -40.51 24.47 3.13
N HIS A 701 -40.49 23.15 2.95
CA HIS A 701 -41.69 22.31 2.98
C HIS A 701 -41.92 21.61 4.33
N PHE A 702 -40.87 21.41 5.13
CA PHE A 702 -40.92 20.69 6.41
C PHE A 702 -40.32 21.52 7.55
N PRO A 703 -40.87 21.46 8.78
CA PRO A 703 -40.35 22.20 9.94
C PRO A 703 -39.12 21.50 10.54
N VAL A 704 -38.03 21.42 9.79
CA VAL A 704 -36.76 20.79 10.17
C VAL A 704 -35.61 21.78 9.94
N SER A 705 -34.54 21.63 10.71
CA SER A 705 -33.29 22.37 10.47
C SER A 705 -32.58 21.87 9.21
N GLU A 706 -31.68 22.67 8.63
CA GLU A 706 -30.89 22.28 7.45
C GLU A 706 -30.07 20.99 7.69
N THR A 707 -29.48 20.83 8.88
CA THR A 707 -28.76 19.61 9.29
C THR A 707 -29.66 18.38 9.29
N GLU A 708 -30.84 18.50 9.91
CA GLU A 708 -31.83 17.42 9.96
C GLU A 708 -32.34 17.11 8.56
N ALA A 709 -32.58 18.12 7.72
CA ALA A 709 -33.00 17.95 6.34
C ALA A 709 -32.00 17.13 5.52
N VAL A 710 -30.70 17.41 5.64
CA VAL A 710 -29.62 16.66 4.99
C VAL A 710 -29.64 15.19 5.43
N VAL A 711 -29.69 14.93 6.73
CA VAL A 711 -29.66 13.57 7.30
C VAL A 711 -30.94 12.79 6.93
N LEU A 712 -32.11 13.40 7.06
CA LEU A 712 -33.39 12.79 6.71
C LEU A 712 -33.47 12.49 5.21
N THR A 713 -32.96 13.37 4.36
CA THR A 713 -32.89 13.13 2.91
C THR A 713 -31.97 11.95 2.59
N ALA A 714 -30.81 11.85 3.25
CA ALA A 714 -29.92 10.71 3.09
C ALA A 714 -30.59 9.39 3.51
N ILE A 715 -31.29 9.37 4.65
CA ILE A 715 -32.06 8.20 5.13
C ILE A 715 -33.21 7.87 4.17
N ALA A 716 -33.92 8.87 3.64
CA ALA A 716 -35.01 8.67 2.69
C ALA A 716 -34.51 8.03 1.39
N ILE A 717 -33.38 8.47 0.85
CA ILE A 717 -32.79 7.88 -0.36
C ILE A 717 -32.28 6.46 -0.07
N TYR A 718 -31.62 6.25 1.08
CA TYR A 718 -31.12 4.94 1.49
C TYR A 718 -32.26 3.93 1.66
N THR A 719 -33.39 4.35 2.24
CA THR A 719 -34.57 3.49 2.42
C THR A 719 -35.33 3.29 1.11
N ALA A 720 -35.42 4.31 0.24
CA ALA A 720 -36.01 4.17 -1.09
C ALA A 720 -35.25 3.16 -1.97
N GLY A 721 -33.92 3.07 -1.84
CA GLY A 721 -33.13 2.03 -2.51
C GLY A 721 -33.47 0.61 -2.08
N LEU A 722 -34.08 0.39 -0.90
CA LEU A 722 -34.57 -0.94 -0.51
C LEU A 722 -35.78 -1.39 -1.33
N ALA A 723 -36.55 -0.46 -1.92
CA ALA A 723 -37.66 -0.76 -2.82
C ALA A 723 -37.21 -1.11 -4.26
N LEU A 724 -35.91 -0.96 -4.56
CA LEU A 724 -35.33 -1.08 -5.91
C LEU A 724 -35.61 -2.41 -6.63
N PRO A 725 -35.66 -3.59 -5.97
CA PRO A 725 -36.02 -4.85 -6.64
C PRO A 725 -37.40 -4.79 -7.32
N HIS A 726 -38.36 -4.07 -6.75
CA HIS A 726 -39.69 -3.96 -7.36
C HIS A 726 -39.67 -3.15 -8.66
N ASN A 727 -38.76 -2.18 -8.77
CA ASN A 727 -38.62 -1.31 -9.93
C ASN A 727 -37.79 -1.97 -11.04
N THR A 728 -36.72 -2.68 -10.68
CA THR A 728 -35.90 -3.43 -11.64
C THR A 728 -36.69 -4.56 -12.28
N HIS A 729 -37.47 -5.33 -11.51
CA HIS A 729 -38.29 -6.42 -12.04
C HIS A 729 -39.44 -5.94 -12.94
N ARG A 730 -39.95 -4.71 -12.76
CA ARG A 730 -40.95 -4.13 -13.68
C ARG A 730 -40.34 -3.79 -15.05
N LEU A 731 -39.11 -3.27 -15.07
CA LEU A 731 -38.36 -2.97 -16.29
C LEU A 731 -37.84 -4.22 -17.01
N LEU A 732 -37.60 -5.31 -16.27
CA LEU A 732 -37.07 -6.59 -16.77
C LEU A 732 -38.15 -7.60 -17.16
N SER A 733 -39.37 -7.15 -17.48
CA SER A 733 -40.48 -8.02 -17.86
C SER A 733 -40.16 -8.87 -19.09
N GLY A 734 -39.61 -10.08 -18.89
CA GLY A 734 -39.47 -11.10 -19.95
C GLY A 734 -38.21 -11.99 -19.92
N GLU A 735 -37.15 -11.69 -19.16
CA GLU A 735 -35.86 -12.42 -19.28
C GLU A 735 -35.20 -12.79 -17.93
N GLY A 736 -35.93 -13.48 -17.05
CA GLY A 736 -35.37 -14.04 -15.81
C GLY A 736 -34.64 -15.36 -16.06
N THR A 737 -33.49 -15.36 -16.74
CA THR A 737 -32.71 -16.60 -16.91
C THR A 737 -31.97 -16.94 -15.61
N GLU A 738 -31.93 -18.23 -15.25
CA GLU A 738 -31.10 -18.78 -14.14
C GLU A 738 -29.61 -18.40 -14.28
N GLN A 739 -29.14 -18.11 -15.50
CA GLN A 739 -27.79 -17.62 -15.75
C GLN A 739 -27.64 -16.13 -15.38
N GLY A 740 -28.69 -15.31 -15.52
CA GLY A 740 -28.64 -13.86 -15.29
C GLY A 740 -28.26 -13.46 -13.87
N TRP A 741 -28.88 -14.06 -12.84
CA TRP A 741 -28.54 -13.75 -11.44
C TRP A 741 -27.14 -14.24 -11.06
N LYS A 742 -26.67 -15.34 -11.65
CA LYS A 742 -25.30 -15.87 -11.44
C LYS A 742 -24.25 -14.93 -12.02
N VAL A 743 -24.49 -14.40 -13.23
CA VAL A 743 -23.63 -13.38 -13.84
C VAL A 743 -23.64 -12.08 -13.03
N LEU A 744 -24.81 -11.61 -12.60
CA LEU A 744 -24.91 -10.41 -11.75
C LEU A 744 -24.16 -10.60 -10.42
N LYS A 745 -24.31 -11.77 -9.78
CA LYS A 745 -23.57 -12.11 -8.56
C LYS A 745 -22.06 -12.17 -8.79
N LEU A 746 -21.61 -12.75 -9.90
CA LEU A 746 -20.19 -12.79 -10.26
C LEU A 746 -19.62 -11.36 -10.38
N VAL A 747 -20.30 -10.47 -11.11
CA VAL A 747 -19.90 -9.06 -11.24
C VAL A 747 -19.90 -8.36 -9.88
N ALA A 748 -20.93 -8.54 -9.06
CA ALA A 748 -21.01 -7.93 -7.73
C ALA A 748 -19.92 -8.42 -6.78
N VAL A 749 -19.56 -9.71 -6.80
CA VAL A 749 -18.49 -10.28 -5.96
C VAL A 749 -17.12 -9.76 -6.41
N LEU A 750 -16.85 -9.70 -7.72
CA LEU A 750 -15.61 -9.12 -8.25
C LEU A 750 -15.51 -7.63 -7.93
N TYR A 751 -16.61 -6.90 -8.07
CA TYR A 751 -16.70 -5.50 -7.69
C TYR A 751 -16.37 -5.32 -6.20
N LEU A 752 -17.00 -6.09 -5.31
CA LEU A 752 -16.72 -6.04 -3.88
C LEU A 752 -15.25 -6.40 -3.56
N ALA A 753 -14.66 -7.37 -4.26
CA ALA A 753 -13.27 -7.78 -4.03
C ALA A 753 -12.29 -6.65 -4.37
N VAL A 754 -12.47 -5.99 -5.52
CA VAL A 754 -11.66 -4.82 -5.91
C VAL A 754 -11.88 -3.66 -4.95
N LEU A 755 -13.14 -3.38 -4.61
CA LEU A 755 -13.52 -2.31 -3.69
C LEU A 755 -12.84 -2.49 -2.33
N LEU A 756 -12.98 -3.67 -1.71
CA LEU A 756 -12.37 -3.96 -0.41
C LEU A 756 -10.84 -3.98 -0.48
N GLY A 757 -10.26 -4.48 -1.56
CA GLY A 757 -8.81 -4.46 -1.76
C GLY A 757 -8.25 -3.03 -1.82
N CYS A 758 -8.90 -2.15 -2.59
CA CYS A 758 -8.52 -0.75 -2.68
C CYS A 758 -8.73 0.00 -1.35
N THR A 759 -9.84 -0.26 -0.65
CA THR A 759 -10.09 0.40 0.64
C THR A 759 -9.12 -0.05 1.71
N ALA A 760 -8.77 -1.35 1.78
CA ALA A 760 -7.79 -1.86 2.74
C ALA A 760 -6.37 -1.31 2.52
N LEU A 761 -6.01 -0.96 1.27
CA LEU A 761 -4.73 -0.32 0.96
C LEU A 761 -4.67 1.15 1.39
N ILE A 762 -5.80 1.86 1.34
CA ILE A 762 -5.88 3.27 1.76
C ILE A 762 -6.08 3.37 3.28
N ASN A 763 -7.03 2.61 3.80
CA ASN A 763 -7.44 2.58 5.19
C ASN A 763 -7.80 1.13 5.56
N PHE A 764 -6.80 0.42 6.10
CA PHE A 764 -6.94 -0.98 6.48
C PHE A 764 -8.13 -1.19 7.43
N SER A 765 -8.28 -0.35 8.45
CA SER A 765 -9.34 -0.48 9.45
C SER A 765 -10.74 -0.40 8.84
N LEU A 766 -10.97 0.56 7.94
CA LEU A 766 -12.24 0.66 7.21
C LEU A 766 -12.45 -0.56 6.30
N GLY A 767 -11.43 -0.95 5.54
CA GLY A 767 -11.50 -2.13 4.67
C GLY A 767 -11.79 -3.42 5.43
N PHE A 768 -11.22 -3.60 6.62
CA PHE A 768 -11.44 -4.76 7.48
C PHE A 768 -12.86 -4.80 8.08
N ILE A 769 -13.38 -3.68 8.59
CA ILE A 769 -14.76 -3.59 9.10
C ILE A 769 -15.78 -3.86 7.98
N LEU A 770 -15.55 -3.30 6.79
CA LEU A 770 -16.39 -3.57 5.62
C LEU A 770 -16.28 -5.03 5.16
N ALA A 771 -15.09 -5.64 5.22
CA ALA A 771 -14.92 -7.05 4.88
C ALA A 771 -15.65 -7.97 5.86
N LEU A 772 -15.56 -7.70 7.16
CA LEU A 772 -16.29 -8.45 8.21
C LEU A 772 -17.80 -8.51 7.96
N THR A 773 -18.36 -7.44 7.42
CA THR A 773 -19.81 -7.27 7.29
C THR A 773 -20.33 -7.64 5.90
N LEU A 774 -19.60 -7.29 4.83
CA LEU A 774 -20.03 -7.49 3.44
C LEU A 774 -19.57 -8.82 2.82
N VAL A 775 -18.48 -9.44 3.31
CA VAL A 775 -18.05 -10.75 2.79
C VAL A 775 -19.08 -11.85 3.09
N PRO A 776 -19.70 -11.92 4.28
CA PRO A 776 -20.80 -12.85 4.52
C PRO A 776 -21.99 -12.64 3.57
N VAL A 777 -22.34 -11.38 3.29
CA VAL A 777 -23.38 -11.01 2.31
C VAL A 777 -23.05 -11.60 0.94
N ALA A 778 -21.85 -11.34 0.43
CA ALA A 778 -21.41 -11.84 -0.87
C ALA A 778 -21.34 -13.38 -0.96
N ALA A 779 -20.94 -14.04 0.13
CA ALA A 779 -20.79 -15.49 0.18
C ALA A 779 -22.13 -16.23 0.11
N PHE A 780 -23.14 -15.78 0.86
CA PHE A 780 -24.36 -16.58 1.11
C PHE A 780 -25.59 -16.15 0.30
N VAL A 781 -25.61 -14.96 -0.31
CA VAL A 781 -26.79 -14.49 -1.06
C VAL A 781 -27.08 -15.34 -2.28
N THR A 782 -28.25 -15.98 -2.31
CA THR A 782 -28.82 -16.66 -3.49
C THR A 782 -30.35 -16.47 -3.49
N PRO A 783 -31.03 -16.59 -4.64
CA PRO A 783 -32.48 -16.38 -4.73
C PRO A 783 -33.31 -17.50 -4.09
N HIS A 784 -32.71 -18.66 -3.81
CA HIS A 784 -33.40 -19.86 -3.31
C HIS A 784 -33.48 -19.96 -1.78
N VAL A 785 -32.85 -19.03 -1.04
CA VAL A 785 -32.87 -19.01 0.44
C VAL A 785 -34.19 -18.39 0.92
N PRO A 786 -34.74 -18.74 2.10
CA PRO A 786 -35.91 -18.09 2.67
C PRO A 786 -35.80 -16.55 2.66
N LYS A 787 -36.61 -15.92 1.78
CA LYS A 787 -36.51 -14.49 1.45
C LYS A 787 -36.59 -13.57 2.66
N VAL A 788 -37.48 -13.85 3.62
CA VAL A 788 -37.69 -12.99 4.79
C VAL A 788 -36.48 -13.00 5.73
N LEU A 789 -35.99 -14.19 6.09
CA LEU A 789 -34.85 -14.33 6.99
C LEU A 789 -33.57 -13.76 6.36
N SER A 790 -33.31 -14.09 5.09
CA SER A 790 -32.15 -13.57 4.37
C SER A 790 -32.22 -12.06 4.14
N ALA A 791 -33.40 -11.49 3.90
CA ALA A 791 -33.57 -10.04 3.77
C ALA A 791 -33.27 -9.34 5.10
N PHE A 792 -33.77 -9.87 6.22
CA PHE A 792 -33.48 -9.33 7.55
C PHE A 792 -31.96 -9.35 7.85
N ILE A 793 -31.30 -10.47 7.59
CA ILE A 793 -29.83 -10.59 7.75
C ILE A 793 -29.10 -9.60 6.83
N LEU A 794 -29.53 -9.41 5.58
CA LEU A 794 -28.90 -8.46 4.67
C LEU A 794 -28.99 -7.03 5.18
N VAL A 795 -30.15 -6.63 5.70
CA VAL A 795 -30.36 -5.29 6.26
C VAL A 795 -29.47 -5.07 7.49
N ILE A 796 -29.35 -6.06 8.37
CA ILE A 796 -28.42 -6.00 9.52
C ILE A 796 -26.97 -5.82 9.06
N LEU A 797 -26.58 -6.49 7.98
CA LEU A 797 -25.25 -6.39 7.39
C LEU A 797 -25.11 -5.24 6.37
N SER A 798 -26.07 -4.31 6.34
CA SER A 798 -26.04 -3.16 5.42
C SER A 798 -25.12 -2.06 5.93
N PRO A 799 -24.51 -1.24 5.04
CA PRO A 799 -23.57 -0.18 5.44
C PRO A 799 -24.09 0.75 6.56
N ALA A 800 -25.38 1.13 6.52
CA ALA A 800 -25.98 1.95 7.58
C ALA A 800 -26.02 1.24 8.94
N CYS A 801 -26.40 -0.04 8.97
CA CYS A 801 -26.39 -0.83 10.21
C CYS A 801 -24.96 -1.09 10.69
N THR A 802 -23.99 -1.30 9.78
CA THR A 802 -22.58 -1.43 10.18
C THR A 802 -22.06 -0.16 10.84
N LEU A 803 -22.45 1.03 10.36
CA LEU A 803 -22.15 2.31 10.99
C LEU A 803 -22.83 2.43 12.35
N LEU A 804 -24.11 2.08 12.46
CA LEU A 804 -24.85 2.10 13.73
C LEU A 804 -24.19 1.18 14.78
N PHE A 805 -23.89 -0.07 14.43
CA PHE A 805 -23.19 -0.99 15.33
C PHE A 805 -21.79 -0.50 15.68
N SER A 806 -21.09 0.13 14.75
CA SER A 806 -19.79 0.75 14.98
C SER A 806 -19.86 1.85 16.03
N VAL A 807 -20.92 2.68 16.02
CA VAL A 807 -21.15 3.72 17.03
C VAL A 807 -21.34 3.10 18.42
N PHE A 808 -22.22 2.11 18.56
CA PHE A 808 -22.43 1.43 19.84
C PHE A 808 -21.17 0.71 20.33
N PHE A 809 -20.49 -0.01 19.44
CA PHE A 809 -19.26 -0.72 19.78
C PHE A 809 -18.14 0.23 20.20
N PHE A 810 -18.01 1.39 19.55
CA PHE A 810 -17.04 2.41 19.95
C PHE A 810 -17.32 2.97 21.35
N GLN A 811 -18.58 3.23 21.69
CA GLN A 811 -18.97 3.69 23.03
C GLN A 811 -18.72 2.63 24.11
N GLU A 812 -18.99 1.36 23.79
CA GLU A 812 -18.70 0.23 24.68
C GLU A 812 -17.20 0.10 24.95
N LEU A 813 -16.36 0.22 23.92
CA LEU A 813 -14.90 0.20 24.05
C LEU A 813 -14.37 1.38 24.87
N GLN A 814 -15.06 2.52 24.84
CA GLN A 814 -14.75 3.70 25.67
C GLN A 814 -15.22 3.57 27.12
N GLU A 815 -15.88 2.47 27.49
CA GLU A 815 -16.50 2.26 28.81
C GLU A 815 -17.58 3.31 29.15
N MET A 816 -18.24 3.83 28.11
CA MET A 816 -19.31 4.82 28.19
C MET A 816 -20.56 4.30 27.46
N PRO A 817 -21.19 3.20 27.95
CA PRO A 817 -22.34 2.60 27.29
C PRO A 817 -23.49 3.60 27.20
N VAL A 818 -24.05 3.76 26.00
CA VAL A 818 -25.12 4.70 25.70
C VAL A 818 -26.46 3.98 25.59
N SER A 819 -27.55 4.67 25.94
CA SER A 819 -28.90 4.15 25.70
C SER A 819 -29.17 4.05 24.18
N PHE A 820 -30.19 3.28 23.78
CA PHE A 820 -30.53 3.16 22.37
C PHE A 820 -30.89 4.52 21.74
N ILE A 821 -31.58 5.38 22.48
CA ILE A 821 -32.00 6.71 22.01
C ILE A 821 -30.77 7.60 21.81
N ASP A 822 -29.86 7.63 22.79
CA ASP A 822 -28.62 8.40 22.70
C ASP A 822 -27.72 7.89 21.57
N GLY A 823 -27.62 6.57 21.42
CA GLY A 823 -26.89 5.93 20.33
C GLY A 823 -27.50 6.24 18.96
N TRP A 824 -28.83 6.32 18.85
CA TRP A 824 -29.51 6.74 17.62
C TRP A 824 -29.23 8.21 17.29
N MET A 825 -29.27 9.12 18.28
CA MET A 825 -28.91 10.52 18.08
C MET A 825 -27.44 10.67 17.65
N LEU A 826 -26.53 9.93 18.28
CA LEU A 826 -25.12 9.89 17.88
C LEU A 826 -24.95 9.37 16.45
N PHE A 827 -25.72 8.36 16.04
CA PHE A 827 -25.69 7.86 14.67
C PHE A 827 -26.12 8.93 13.65
N LEU A 828 -27.19 9.68 13.92
CA LEU A 828 -27.62 10.79 13.06
C LEU A 828 -26.54 11.89 12.97
N SER A 829 -25.93 12.24 14.10
CA SER A 829 -24.83 13.22 14.17
C SER A 829 -23.59 12.73 13.41
N VAL A 830 -23.27 11.43 13.45
CA VAL A 830 -22.14 10.86 12.68
C VAL A 830 -22.40 10.92 11.17
N ILE A 831 -23.65 10.78 10.71
CA ILE A 831 -23.99 10.94 9.29
C ILE A 831 -23.75 12.39 8.84
N SER A 832 -24.28 13.36 9.59
CA SER A 832 -24.09 14.78 9.24
C SER A 832 -22.62 15.17 9.28
N GLN A 833 -21.88 14.75 10.32
CA GLN A 833 -20.44 14.98 10.44
C GLN A 833 -19.64 14.33 9.32
N GLY A 834 -19.97 13.11 8.89
CA GLY A 834 -19.28 12.45 7.79
C GLY A 834 -19.44 13.17 6.45
N ILE A 835 -20.62 13.73 6.19
CA ILE A 835 -20.89 14.57 5.01
C ILE A 835 -20.11 15.90 5.13
N LEU A 836 -20.13 16.51 6.32
CA LEU A 836 -19.43 17.76 6.58
C LEU A 836 -17.90 17.59 6.43
N ASP A 837 -17.31 16.54 7.00
CA ASP A 837 -15.88 16.23 6.92
C ASP A 837 -15.41 15.99 5.48
N HIS A 838 -16.25 15.39 4.64
CA HIS A 838 -15.99 15.29 3.21
C HIS A 838 -15.90 16.67 2.56
N SER A 839 -16.87 17.54 2.82
CA SER A 839 -16.93 18.89 2.25
C SER A 839 -15.84 19.84 2.76
N LEU A 840 -15.37 19.65 3.99
CA LEU A 840 -14.40 20.54 4.65
C LEU A 840 -12.97 20.09 4.45
N TYR A 841 -12.68 18.80 4.62
CA TYR A 841 -11.31 18.27 4.67
C TYR A 841 -10.99 17.29 3.53
N GLY A 842 -12.00 16.85 2.77
CA GLY A 842 -11.82 15.83 1.73
C GLY A 842 -11.74 14.42 2.30
N SER A 843 -12.46 14.12 3.38
CA SER A 843 -12.63 12.73 3.86
C SER A 843 -13.27 11.86 2.76
N LEU A 844 -12.72 10.66 2.56
CA LEU A 844 -13.14 9.72 1.52
C LEU A 844 -14.24 8.76 1.98
N VAL A 845 -14.57 8.72 3.28
CA VAL A 845 -15.48 7.70 3.84
C VAL A 845 -16.91 7.85 3.29
N TYR A 846 -17.47 9.06 3.32
CA TYR A 846 -18.81 9.31 2.79
C TYR A 846 -18.93 9.02 1.27
N PRO A 847 -18.08 9.56 0.38
CA PRO A 847 -18.19 9.26 -1.05
C PRO A 847 -17.94 7.77 -1.35
N LEU A 848 -17.04 7.11 -0.63
CA LEU A 848 -16.82 5.67 -0.75
C LEU A 848 -18.09 4.88 -0.41
N ILE A 849 -18.75 5.20 0.71
CA ILE A 849 -19.96 4.52 1.13
C ILE A 849 -21.11 4.80 0.14
N ALA A 850 -21.33 6.07 -0.21
CA ALA A 850 -22.45 6.47 -1.06
C ALA A 850 -22.31 6.02 -2.51
N LEU A 851 -21.13 6.19 -3.13
CA LEU A 851 -20.92 5.92 -4.55
C LEU A 851 -20.53 4.48 -4.85
N LEU A 852 -19.90 3.77 -3.90
CA LEU A 852 -19.36 2.42 -4.16
C LEU A 852 -19.97 1.33 -3.28
N VAL A 853 -19.87 1.45 -1.96
CA VAL A 853 -20.26 0.37 -1.03
C VAL A 853 -21.77 0.12 -1.07
N TYR A 854 -22.57 1.18 -0.96
CA TYR A 854 -24.03 1.05 -0.94
C TYR A 854 -24.59 0.54 -2.28
N PRO A 855 -24.18 1.05 -3.46
CA PRO A 855 -24.53 0.46 -4.74
C PRO A 855 -24.14 -1.01 -4.87
N CYS A 856 -22.95 -1.40 -4.39
CA CYS A 856 -22.53 -2.80 -4.38
C CYS A 856 -23.45 -3.67 -3.51
N TRP A 857 -23.84 -3.19 -2.32
CA TRP A 857 -24.78 -3.88 -1.44
C TRP A 857 -26.17 -4.00 -2.09
N LEU A 858 -26.64 -2.98 -2.81
CA LEU A 858 -27.89 -3.01 -3.55
C LEU A 858 -27.91 -4.07 -4.67
N LEU A 859 -26.76 -4.42 -5.26
CA LEU A 859 -26.69 -5.54 -6.20
C LEU A 859 -27.02 -6.87 -5.52
N PHE A 860 -26.48 -7.11 -4.33
CA PHE A 860 -26.82 -8.30 -3.55
C PHE A 860 -28.29 -8.30 -3.10
N TRP A 861 -28.82 -7.13 -2.77
CA TRP A 861 -30.25 -6.95 -2.48
C TRP A 861 -31.13 -7.33 -3.68
N ASN A 862 -30.77 -6.90 -4.90
CA ASN A 862 -31.46 -7.31 -6.13
C ASN A 862 -31.38 -8.82 -6.38
N ILE A 863 -30.22 -9.45 -6.14
CA ILE A 863 -30.05 -10.91 -6.35
C ILE A 863 -30.95 -11.72 -5.42
N LEU A 864 -31.15 -11.29 -4.17
CA LEU A 864 -32.02 -12.00 -3.23
C LEU A 864 -33.49 -12.04 -3.68
N PHE A 865 -33.96 -10.97 -4.31
CA PHE A 865 -35.34 -10.85 -4.80
C PHE A 865 -35.52 -11.25 -6.26
N TRP A 866 -34.46 -11.78 -6.90
CA TRP A 866 -34.50 -12.24 -8.28
C TRP A 866 -35.63 -13.25 -8.49
N LYS A 867 -36.39 -13.09 -9.59
CA LYS A 867 -37.58 -13.86 -9.91
C LYS A 867 -37.33 -14.78 -11.08
#